data_AF-A0A7J0CJ26-F1
#
_entry.id   AF-A0A7J0CJ26-F1
#
_cell.length_a   1.000
_cell.length_b   1.000
_cell.length_c   1.000
_cell.angle_alpha   90.00
_cell.angle_beta   90.00
_cell.angle_gamma   90.00
#
_symmetry.space_group_name_H-M   'P 1'
#
loop_
_entity.id
_entity.type
_entity.pdbx_description
1 polymer ?
#
loop_
_entity_poly.entity_id
_entity_poly.type
_entity_poly.pdbx_seq_one_letter_code
_entity_poly.pdbx_strand_id
1 'polypeptide(L)'
;MTPTSSPTPGSRGPRAAELSNGASNFTLRMSVIGCETDVALDRTRDRYGRTVHPAAAEAARAHRNRSAVEAYRTHLAPHAEALLDVARLVLGELPPAQHLAGWQAVLDGLHASTVEIRRILERPADSGSEDGRAQHAALWPHLTVWADHGYIASSLADQREGGQHQTRPLAEEERQRWTEMAAAAQRRGALELIESWYAADGQPITLAYLVEDDESIVVALRGDPGAPGWQVIGHYEHEYEVGKDLPAPVPPGVLRPDFSRHNRRPPAPEMSLQDLLRDVVEGRSAGDASNALLGAVQRGCAAGPMVRLQELVETSAQFASALETVQGRQVAGRLSALSRQIEFLTREVHEAAEDLGATVAVLPRTAPPSCACARAPPWTPRPRTAAPRRYARPPPLSPREHPLSLTAPPAPAPRITYGAVLGSPYVARLLGGTLIGRLPNGMAPVAILLWATASGSSIAFGGLLSALYGLASALAQPVKGFVMDRHGQGAVHLPAALLNSALLVALPLAGPYGGPGLATALVVGGGLTAPPLEAGLRALWPSVLPDPRLRHAALALDTGTQGLLYIVGPLLVAALSSAYNPAVALAVTAALGLVGTAAVALAAPSRRWRPERSADRGAVPVRRLAAPAVTLLFVSLTGIGFAIGAMNVWSVSMAEHYEQDMLAGVIPAVFSAGSFVGGLIYGRRAWSGTATRRLIVATAAFLGGWLPLLALPAPYAAIAAVAVPGVFLTIVVACAYVTTDSLAPAGRTTESYAWLILSIGAGQSAGTALAGRLAEQPLASAALPAAGAVFALAVLLAARRRLSPTGHLQRGRHRRPLRGRHKTP
;
A
#
# COMPACT_ATOMS: atom_id res chain seq x y z
N MET A 1 -34.07 -38.39 60.84
CA MET A 1 -34.15 -39.63 60.06
C MET A 1 -35.60 -40.03 59.91
N THR A 2 -36.18 -39.66 58.77
CA THR A 2 -37.37 -40.23 58.13
C THR A 2 -37.15 -39.99 56.63
N PRO A 3 -37.39 -40.97 55.75
CA PRO A 3 -36.81 -41.00 54.42
C PRO A 3 -37.63 -40.14 53.46
N THR A 4 -36.95 -39.23 52.77
CA THR A 4 -37.50 -38.49 51.63
C THR A 4 -37.79 -39.47 50.50
N SER A 5 -39.04 -39.39 50.05
CA SER A 5 -39.60 -40.01 48.86
C SER A 5 -38.63 -40.02 47.67
N SER A 6 -38.41 -41.21 47.13
CA SER A 6 -37.87 -41.46 45.80
C SER A 6 -38.62 -40.65 44.73
N PRO A 7 -37.92 -40.01 43.78
CA PRO A 7 -38.55 -39.19 42.76
C PRO A 7 -39.33 -40.06 41.77
N THR A 8 -40.52 -39.58 41.41
CA THR A 8 -41.39 -40.13 40.38
C THR A 8 -40.69 -40.12 39.00
N PRO A 9 -40.73 -41.22 38.23
CA PRO A 9 -40.14 -41.27 36.89
C PRO A 9 -41.07 -40.55 35.92
N GLY A 10 -40.91 -39.23 35.79
CA GLY A 10 -41.78 -38.44 34.91
C GLY A 10 -41.52 -36.93 34.86
N SER A 11 -40.76 -36.34 35.78
CA SER A 11 -40.28 -34.97 35.62
C SER A 11 -39.10 -34.97 34.64
N ARG A 12 -39.37 -34.76 33.34
CA ARG A 12 -38.31 -34.33 32.42
C ARG A 12 -37.70 -33.08 33.05
N GLY A 13 -36.44 -33.17 33.48
CA GLY A 13 -35.68 -31.99 33.90
C GLY A 13 -35.70 -30.93 32.79
N PRO A 14 -35.42 -29.65 33.12
CA PRO A 14 -35.38 -28.58 32.14
C PRO A 14 -34.55 -28.99 30.93
N ARG A 15 -35.07 -28.74 29.72
CA ARG A 15 -34.36 -29.09 28.47
C ARG A 15 -33.06 -28.28 28.37
N ALA A 16 -32.04 -28.78 27.68
CA ALA A 16 -30.75 -28.07 27.61
C ALA A 16 -30.94 -26.66 27.01
N ALA A 17 -31.81 -26.53 26.01
CA ALA A 17 -32.22 -25.25 25.46
C ALA A 17 -32.82 -24.26 26.48
N GLU A 18 -33.58 -24.72 27.48
CA GLU A 18 -34.15 -23.86 28.53
C GLU A 18 -33.06 -23.34 29.47
N LEU A 19 -32.11 -24.21 29.83
CA LEU A 19 -30.95 -23.86 30.66
C LEU A 19 -30.03 -22.84 29.95
N SER A 20 -29.74 -23.06 28.66
CA SER A 20 -28.92 -22.18 27.82
C SER A 20 -29.57 -20.82 27.58
N ASN A 21 -30.89 -20.78 27.41
CA ASN A 21 -31.64 -19.53 27.28
C ASN A 21 -31.56 -18.67 28.55
N GLY A 22 -31.59 -19.28 29.74
CA GLY A 22 -31.43 -18.57 31.02
C GLY A 22 -30.10 -17.81 31.12
N ALA A 23 -28.99 -18.49 30.82
CA ALA A 23 -27.65 -17.89 30.82
C ALA A 23 -27.47 -16.82 29.72
N SER A 24 -28.04 -17.05 28.53
CA SER A 24 -28.00 -16.09 27.43
C SER A 24 -28.77 -14.81 27.76
N ASN A 25 -29.97 -14.93 28.32
CA ASN A 25 -30.78 -13.79 28.75
C ASN A 25 -30.10 -12.99 29.88
N PHE A 26 -29.48 -13.67 30.84
CA PHE A 26 -28.69 -13.01 31.88
C PHE A 26 -27.52 -12.21 31.29
N THR A 27 -26.77 -12.82 30.37
CA THR A 27 -25.64 -12.18 29.68
C THR A 27 -26.06 -10.94 28.90
N LEU A 28 -27.16 -11.02 28.16
CA LEU A 28 -27.75 -9.89 27.44
C LEU A 28 -28.16 -8.77 28.40
N ARG A 29 -28.84 -9.11 29.50
CA ARG A 29 -29.28 -8.12 30.49
C ARG A 29 -28.10 -7.44 31.18
N MET A 30 -27.04 -8.18 31.51
CA MET A 30 -25.81 -7.62 32.06
C MET A 30 -25.11 -6.66 31.09
N SER A 31 -25.17 -6.93 29.78
CA SER A 31 -24.64 -6.00 28.76
C SER A 31 -25.41 -4.67 28.74
N VAL A 32 -26.74 -4.72 28.86
CA VAL A 32 -27.58 -3.51 28.94
C VAL A 32 -27.25 -2.71 30.21
N ILE A 33 -27.18 -3.39 31.36
CA ILE A 33 -26.83 -2.78 32.65
C ILE A 33 -25.44 -2.12 32.58
N GLY A 34 -24.46 -2.78 31.94
CA GLY A 34 -23.13 -2.23 31.71
C GLY A 34 -23.17 -0.92 30.90
N CYS A 35 -23.86 -0.91 29.76
CA CYS A 35 -24.01 0.28 28.91
C CYS A 35 -24.69 1.45 29.65
N GLU A 36 -25.80 1.17 30.35
CA GLU A 36 -26.50 2.18 31.16
C GLU A 36 -25.61 2.77 32.26
N THR A 37 -24.81 1.91 32.90
CA THR A 37 -23.86 2.33 33.93
C THR A 37 -22.75 3.21 33.35
N ASP A 38 -22.19 2.84 32.19
CA ASP A 38 -21.13 3.61 31.56
C ASP A 38 -21.62 5.02 31.19
N VAL A 39 -22.81 5.13 30.59
CA VAL A 39 -23.44 6.42 30.29
C VAL A 39 -23.69 7.24 31.57
N ALA A 40 -24.11 6.60 32.66
CA ALA A 40 -24.33 7.27 33.93
C ALA A 40 -23.01 7.75 34.55
N LEU A 41 -21.95 6.92 34.53
CA LEU A 41 -20.64 7.25 35.09
C LEU A 41 -19.93 8.33 34.28
N ASP A 42 -20.05 8.35 32.96
CA ASP A 42 -19.44 9.38 32.12
C ASP A 42 -20.02 10.77 32.39
N ARG A 43 -21.31 10.87 32.70
CA ARG A 43 -21.93 12.13 33.15
C ARG A 43 -21.40 12.64 34.49
N THR A 44 -20.74 11.78 35.28
CA THR A 44 -20.14 12.15 36.57
C THR A 44 -18.67 12.54 36.46
N ARG A 45 -18.06 12.39 35.28
CA ARG A 45 -16.64 12.64 35.01
C ARG A 45 -16.42 13.97 34.31
N ASP A 46 -15.27 14.60 34.55
CA ASP A 46 -14.80 15.73 33.74
C ASP A 46 -14.15 15.26 32.43
N ARG A 47 -13.72 16.22 31.61
CA ARG A 47 -12.99 15.97 30.37
C ARG A 47 -11.66 15.21 30.55
N TYR A 48 -11.18 15.09 31.79
CA TYR A 48 -9.95 14.39 32.14
C TYR A 48 -10.24 13.02 32.80
N GLY A 49 -11.49 12.56 32.79
CA GLY A 49 -11.89 11.28 33.36
C GLY A 49 -11.96 11.25 34.88
N ARG A 50 -11.79 12.40 35.57
CA ARG A 50 -11.88 12.47 37.04
C ARG A 50 -13.34 12.56 37.45
N THR A 51 -13.74 11.78 38.46
CA THR A 51 -15.09 11.84 39.02
C THR A 51 -15.32 13.17 39.75
N VAL A 52 -16.15 14.04 39.19
CA VAL A 52 -16.51 15.35 39.76
C VAL A 52 -17.72 15.26 40.70
N HIS A 53 -18.59 14.27 40.45
CA HIS A 53 -19.81 14.04 41.24
C HIS A 53 -19.76 12.66 41.93
N PRO A 54 -19.03 12.52 43.06
CA PRO A 54 -18.80 11.23 43.71
C PRO A 54 -20.11 10.56 44.18
N ALA A 55 -21.04 11.33 44.74
CA ALA A 55 -22.33 10.82 45.18
C ALA A 55 -23.20 10.29 44.02
N ALA A 56 -23.16 10.95 42.86
CA ALA A 56 -23.87 10.48 41.67
C ALA A 56 -23.23 9.21 41.09
N ALA A 57 -21.89 9.12 41.12
CA ALA A 57 -21.17 7.93 40.70
C ALA A 57 -21.44 6.73 41.62
N GLU A 58 -21.55 6.96 42.93
CA GLU A 58 -21.94 5.95 43.90
C GLU A 58 -23.39 5.48 43.70
N ALA A 59 -24.33 6.40 43.46
CA ALA A 59 -25.71 6.09 43.13
C ALA A 59 -25.84 5.25 41.85
N ALA A 60 -25.07 5.58 40.80
CA ALA A 60 -25.02 4.81 39.55
C ALA A 60 -24.53 3.37 39.79
N ARG A 61 -23.47 3.19 40.58
CA ARG A 61 -22.95 1.86 40.96
C ARG A 61 -23.93 1.07 41.82
N ALA A 62 -24.61 1.72 42.76
CA ALA A 62 -25.63 1.09 43.59
C ALA A 62 -26.84 0.63 42.75
N HIS A 63 -27.27 1.44 41.78
CA HIS A 63 -28.32 1.06 40.83
C HIS A 63 -27.89 -0.13 39.98
N ARG A 64 -26.69 -0.08 39.39
CA ARG A 64 -26.08 -1.19 38.63
C ARG A 64 -26.10 -2.49 39.41
N ASN A 65 -25.56 -2.49 40.63
CA ASN A 65 -25.44 -3.70 41.45
C ASN A 65 -26.83 -4.28 41.77
N ARG A 66 -27.83 -3.43 42.07
CA ARG A 66 -29.20 -3.87 42.30
C ARG A 66 -29.82 -4.51 41.06
N SER A 67 -29.71 -3.84 39.91
CA SER A 67 -30.24 -4.33 38.63
C SER A 67 -29.59 -5.65 38.19
N ALA A 68 -28.30 -5.85 38.49
CA ALA A 68 -27.59 -7.09 38.21
C ALA A 68 -28.09 -8.27 39.07
N VAL A 69 -28.36 -8.01 40.36
CA VAL A 69 -28.93 -9.02 41.27
C VAL A 69 -30.34 -9.40 40.84
N GLU A 70 -31.16 -8.43 40.42
CA GLU A 70 -32.48 -8.68 39.82
C GLU A 70 -32.36 -9.60 38.60
N ALA A 71 -31.50 -9.24 37.65
CA ALA A 71 -31.26 -10.01 36.43
C ALA A 71 -30.82 -11.45 36.74
N TYR A 72 -29.93 -11.63 37.72
CA TYR A 72 -29.49 -12.95 38.16
C TYR A 72 -30.65 -13.79 38.69
N ARG A 73 -31.45 -13.23 39.61
CA ARG A 73 -32.59 -13.93 40.22
C ARG A 73 -33.63 -14.35 39.17
N THR A 74 -33.89 -13.48 38.19
CA THR A 74 -34.89 -13.71 37.16
C THR A 74 -34.43 -14.73 36.12
N HIS A 75 -33.20 -14.63 35.63
CA HIS A 75 -32.77 -15.34 34.42
C HIS A 75 -31.84 -16.52 34.67
N LEU A 76 -30.99 -16.48 35.70
CA LEU A 76 -29.89 -17.44 35.86
C LEU A 76 -30.01 -18.31 37.11
N ALA A 77 -30.43 -17.74 38.24
CA ALA A 77 -30.53 -18.45 39.52
C ALA A 77 -31.32 -19.78 39.46
N PRO A 78 -32.44 -19.89 38.71
CA PRO A 78 -33.19 -21.15 38.62
C PRO A 78 -32.47 -22.26 37.84
N HIS A 79 -31.44 -21.92 37.06
CA HIS A 79 -30.85 -22.80 36.04
C HIS A 79 -29.34 -23.02 36.22
N ALA A 80 -28.66 -22.20 37.03
CA ALA A 80 -27.20 -22.14 37.11
C ALA A 80 -26.52 -23.49 37.45
N GLU A 81 -26.99 -24.20 38.48
CA GLU A 81 -26.39 -25.49 38.88
C GLU A 81 -26.64 -26.58 37.84
N ALA A 82 -27.89 -26.73 37.40
CA ALA A 82 -28.26 -27.71 36.38
C ALA A 82 -27.47 -27.49 35.07
N LEU A 83 -27.23 -26.22 34.70
CA LEU A 83 -26.42 -25.88 33.54
C LEU A 83 -24.96 -26.31 33.70
N LEU A 84 -24.35 -26.04 34.86
CA LEU A 84 -22.96 -26.44 35.14
C LEU A 84 -22.78 -27.96 35.15
N ASP A 85 -23.76 -28.69 35.70
CA ASP A 85 -23.72 -30.16 35.73
C ASP A 85 -23.78 -30.76 34.33
N VAL A 86 -24.66 -30.24 33.47
CA VAL A 86 -24.75 -30.66 32.06
C VAL A 86 -23.47 -30.30 31.31
N ALA A 87 -22.94 -29.09 31.48
CA ALA A 87 -21.72 -28.64 30.82
C ALA A 87 -20.50 -29.50 31.21
N ARG A 88 -20.36 -29.86 32.50
CA ARG A 88 -19.28 -30.74 32.99
C ARG A 88 -19.41 -32.16 32.45
N LEU A 89 -20.63 -32.67 32.35
CA LEU A 89 -20.88 -33.99 31.77
C LEU A 89 -20.44 -34.02 30.30
N VAL A 90 -20.86 -33.04 29.50
CA VAL A 90 -20.45 -32.93 28.09
C VAL A 90 -18.94 -32.75 27.97
N LEU A 91 -18.32 -31.91 28.81
CA LEU A 91 -16.87 -31.72 28.81
C LEU A 91 -16.10 -33.02 29.06
N GLY A 92 -16.62 -33.90 29.92
CA GLY A 92 -16.02 -35.21 30.20
C GLY A 92 -16.18 -36.24 29.07
N GLU A 93 -17.11 -36.02 28.15
CA GLU A 93 -17.33 -36.86 26.96
C GLU A 93 -16.47 -36.42 25.77
N LEU A 94 -15.89 -35.20 25.80
CA LEU A 94 -15.06 -34.68 24.72
C LEU A 94 -13.67 -35.36 24.70
N PRO A 95 -13.11 -35.65 23.51
CA PRO A 95 -11.75 -36.16 23.37
C PRO A 95 -10.70 -35.13 23.83
N PRO A 96 -9.52 -35.61 24.28
CA PRO A 96 -8.53 -34.76 24.93
C PRO A 96 -7.97 -33.69 23.99
N ALA A 97 -8.15 -32.42 24.37
CA ALA A 97 -7.60 -31.24 23.70
C ALA A 97 -7.05 -30.22 24.71
N GLN A 98 -6.10 -29.37 24.28
CA GLN A 98 -5.40 -28.43 25.17
C GLN A 98 -6.34 -27.39 25.82
N HIS A 99 -7.40 -26.99 25.12
CA HIS A 99 -8.37 -26.00 25.60
C HIS A 99 -9.36 -26.55 26.63
N LEU A 100 -9.48 -27.88 26.79
CA LEU A 100 -10.36 -28.49 27.80
C LEU A 100 -9.98 -28.07 29.22
N ALA A 101 -8.69 -27.95 29.50
CA ALA A 101 -8.21 -27.48 30.80
C ALA A 101 -8.64 -26.03 31.08
N GLY A 102 -8.67 -25.19 30.04
CA GLY A 102 -9.17 -23.82 30.12
C GLY A 102 -10.66 -23.76 30.40
N TRP A 103 -11.47 -24.54 29.68
CA TRP A 103 -12.92 -24.63 29.94
C TRP A 103 -13.22 -25.22 31.32
N GLN A 104 -12.47 -26.22 31.76
CA GLN A 104 -12.63 -26.79 33.10
C GLN A 104 -12.36 -25.73 34.18
N ALA A 105 -11.26 -24.97 34.06
CA ALA A 105 -10.95 -23.88 34.98
C ALA A 105 -12.06 -22.80 34.99
N VAL A 106 -12.63 -22.48 33.83
CA VAL A 106 -13.77 -21.56 33.73
C VAL A 106 -15.02 -22.11 34.44
N LEU A 107 -15.39 -23.38 34.18
CA LEU A 107 -16.55 -24.01 34.82
C LEU A 107 -16.38 -24.08 36.35
N ASP A 108 -15.16 -24.34 36.83
CA ASP A 108 -14.84 -24.33 38.25
C ASP A 108 -14.94 -22.92 38.85
N GLY A 109 -14.51 -21.88 38.11
CA GLY A 109 -14.70 -20.48 38.48
C GLY A 109 -16.16 -20.05 38.53
N LEU A 110 -17.00 -20.50 37.59
CA LEU A 110 -18.45 -20.29 37.58
C LEU A 110 -19.12 -21.02 38.77
N HIS A 111 -18.70 -22.25 39.07
CA HIS A 111 -19.19 -23.00 40.22
C HIS A 111 -18.85 -22.31 41.54
N ALA A 112 -17.58 -21.91 41.73
CA ALA A 112 -17.14 -21.16 42.90
C ALA A 112 -17.92 -19.84 43.07
N SER A 113 -18.16 -19.13 41.97
CA SER A 113 -18.97 -17.90 41.97
C SER A 113 -20.43 -18.17 42.36
N THR A 114 -21.03 -19.26 41.90
CA THR A 114 -22.39 -19.67 42.28
C THR A 114 -22.51 -19.97 43.77
N VAL A 115 -21.52 -20.67 44.33
CA VAL A 115 -21.46 -20.99 45.77
C VAL A 115 -21.35 -19.72 46.60
N GLU A 116 -20.48 -18.78 46.21
CA GLU A 116 -20.30 -17.54 46.97
C GLU A 116 -21.52 -16.61 46.83
N ILE A 117 -22.17 -16.54 45.66
CA ILE A 117 -23.43 -15.82 45.48
C ILE A 117 -24.50 -16.34 46.44
N ARG A 118 -24.65 -17.66 46.53
CA ARG A 118 -25.61 -18.29 47.45
C ARG A 118 -25.30 -17.94 48.89
N ARG A 119 -24.05 -18.10 49.31
CA ARG A 119 -23.58 -17.79 50.66
C ARG A 119 -23.86 -16.34 51.06
N ILE A 120 -23.64 -15.39 50.14
CA ILE A 120 -23.91 -13.97 50.38
C ILE A 120 -25.41 -13.72 50.49
N LEU A 121 -26.23 -14.35 49.63
CA LEU A 121 -27.70 -14.21 49.64
C LEU A 121 -28.38 -14.87 50.85
N GLU A 122 -27.78 -15.90 51.44
CA GLU A 122 -28.26 -16.57 52.67
C GLU A 122 -28.22 -15.69 53.93
N ARG A 123 -27.51 -14.56 53.90
CA ARG A 123 -27.49 -13.55 54.97
C ARG A 123 -28.25 -12.29 54.51
N PRO A 124 -29.58 -12.30 54.51
CA PRO A 124 -30.37 -11.21 53.95
C PRO A 124 -30.18 -9.92 54.76
N ALA A 125 -29.83 -8.83 54.08
CA ALA A 125 -29.85 -7.48 54.65
C ALA A 125 -31.15 -6.75 54.26
N ASP A 126 -31.60 -5.80 55.09
CA ASP A 126 -32.84 -5.05 54.84
C ASP A 126 -32.77 -4.27 53.53
N SER A 127 -33.82 -4.37 52.71
CA SER A 127 -33.88 -3.75 51.39
C SER A 127 -33.80 -2.22 51.49
N GLY A 128 -32.73 -1.63 50.95
CA GLY A 128 -32.50 -0.18 50.95
C GLY A 128 -31.56 0.34 52.05
N SER A 129 -31.17 -0.50 53.00
CA SER A 129 -30.14 -0.18 54.01
C SER A 129 -28.74 -0.06 53.40
N GLU A 130 -27.79 0.51 54.16
CA GLU A 130 -26.36 0.47 53.80
C GLU A 130 -25.84 -0.97 53.67
N ASP A 131 -26.29 -1.85 54.56
CA ASP A 131 -25.95 -3.27 54.54
C ASP A 131 -26.45 -3.96 53.26
N GLY A 132 -27.65 -3.61 52.79
CA GLY A 132 -28.18 -4.10 51.51
C GLY A 132 -27.40 -3.58 50.29
N ARG A 133 -26.88 -2.34 50.33
CA ARG A 133 -25.99 -1.82 49.29
C ARG A 133 -24.64 -2.53 49.29
N ALA A 134 -24.08 -2.78 50.47
CA ALA A 134 -22.83 -3.52 50.64
C ALA A 134 -22.97 -4.97 50.16
N GLN A 135 -24.09 -5.63 50.47
CA GLN A 135 -24.39 -6.99 49.99
C GLN A 135 -24.47 -7.06 48.47
N HIS A 136 -25.20 -6.15 47.81
CA HIS A 136 -25.24 -6.11 46.35
C HIS A 136 -23.87 -5.81 45.72
N ALA A 137 -23.04 -4.99 46.38
CA ALA A 137 -21.68 -4.72 45.92
C ALA A 137 -20.77 -5.95 46.04
N ALA A 138 -20.92 -6.74 47.11
CA ALA A 138 -20.17 -7.98 47.30
C ALA A 138 -20.51 -9.06 46.26
N LEU A 139 -21.74 -9.08 45.74
CA LEU A 139 -22.16 -10.01 44.68
C LEU A 139 -21.57 -9.67 43.30
N TRP A 140 -21.20 -8.41 43.06
CA TRP A 140 -20.82 -7.93 41.73
C TRP A 140 -19.70 -8.72 41.05
N PRO A 141 -18.55 -9.03 41.70
CA PRO A 141 -17.47 -9.79 41.07
C PRO A 141 -17.94 -11.16 40.55
N HIS A 142 -18.78 -11.85 41.32
CA HIS A 142 -19.29 -13.17 40.98
C HIS A 142 -20.34 -13.13 39.86
N LEU A 143 -21.19 -12.10 39.85
CA LEU A 143 -22.15 -11.88 38.77
C LEU A 143 -21.45 -11.54 37.44
N THR A 144 -20.34 -10.79 37.49
CA THR A 144 -19.57 -10.47 36.29
C THR A 144 -18.86 -11.69 35.70
N VAL A 145 -18.39 -12.62 36.54
CA VAL A 145 -17.81 -13.90 36.09
C VAL A 145 -18.83 -14.71 35.30
N TRP A 146 -20.08 -14.80 35.76
CA TRP A 146 -21.17 -15.41 34.99
C TRP A 146 -21.51 -14.64 33.71
N ALA A 147 -21.51 -13.31 33.76
CA ALA A 147 -21.83 -12.48 32.59
C ALA A 147 -20.74 -12.52 31.51
N ASP A 148 -19.50 -12.85 31.87
CA ASP A 148 -18.37 -12.92 30.94
C ASP A 148 -18.16 -14.33 30.38
N HIS A 149 -18.37 -15.36 31.21
CA HIS A 149 -18.02 -16.74 30.86
C HIS A 149 -19.18 -17.71 30.81
N GLY A 150 -20.40 -17.30 31.21
CA GLY A 150 -21.58 -18.16 31.26
C GLY A 150 -21.99 -18.75 29.91
N TYR A 151 -21.61 -18.09 28.80
CA TYR A 151 -21.87 -18.59 27.44
C TYR A 151 -21.13 -19.90 27.13
N ILE A 152 -20.01 -20.17 27.81
CA ILE A 152 -19.25 -21.42 27.65
C ILE A 152 -20.07 -22.58 28.21
N ALA A 153 -20.67 -22.39 29.38
CA ALA A 153 -21.54 -23.40 29.98
C ALA A 153 -22.79 -23.66 29.14
N SER A 154 -23.44 -22.62 28.60
CA SER A 154 -24.59 -22.79 27.68
C SER A 154 -24.20 -23.47 26.38
N SER A 155 -23.11 -23.06 25.76
CA SER A 155 -22.67 -23.65 24.49
C SER A 155 -22.23 -25.11 24.65
N LEU A 156 -21.57 -25.47 25.75
CA LEU A 156 -21.28 -26.87 26.09
C LEU A 156 -22.56 -27.68 26.35
N ALA A 157 -23.58 -27.08 26.97
CA ALA A 157 -24.86 -27.78 27.17
C ALA A 157 -25.61 -28.01 25.84
N ASP A 158 -25.56 -27.04 24.92
CA ASP A 158 -26.20 -27.12 23.60
C ASP A 158 -25.56 -28.19 22.70
N GLN A 159 -24.27 -28.50 22.89
CA GLN A 159 -23.56 -29.58 22.19
C GLN A 159 -24.16 -30.98 22.45
N ARG A 160 -24.96 -31.14 23.50
CA ARG A 160 -25.67 -32.40 23.77
C ARG A 160 -26.88 -32.61 22.84
N GLU A 161 -27.51 -31.53 22.38
CA GLU A 161 -28.69 -31.56 21.51
C GLU A 161 -28.32 -31.35 20.03
N GLY A 162 -27.23 -30.63 19.73
CA GLY A 162 -26.65 -30.47 18.40
C GLY A 162 -25.80 -31.68 18.01
N GLY A 163 -26.18 -32.40 16.94
CA GLY A 163 -25.57 -33.67 16.55
C GLY A 163 -24.03 -33.64 16.45
N GLN A 164 -23.37 -34.57 17.16
CA GLN A 164 -21.92 -34.77 17.13
C GLN A 164 -21.39 -35.35 15.80
N HIS A 165 -22.28 -35.69 14.86
CA HIS A 165 -21.95 -36.41 13.63
C HIS A 165 -22.44 -35.66 12.41
N GLN A 166 -21.61 -35.65 11.37
CA GLN A 166 -22.01 -35.15 10.05
C GLN A 166 -23.21 -35.94 9.54
N THR A 167 -24.26 -35.24 9.10
CA THR A 167 -25.51 -35.90 8.71
C THR A 167 -25.36 -36.66 7.38
N ARG A 168 -24.46 -36.20 6.50
CA ARG A 168 -24.13 -36.83 5.21
C ARG A 168 -22.62 -36.85 4.92
N PRO A 169 -21.87 -37.89 5.34
CA PRO A 169 -20.46 -38.00 5.01
C PRO A 169 -20.23 -38.34 3.53
N LEU A 170 -19.23 -37.70 2.91
CA LEU A 170 -18.80 -38.00 1.53
C LEU A 170 -18.21 -39.43 1.43
N ALA A 171 -18.45 -40.07 0.27
CA ALA A 171 -17.77 -41.31 -0.10
C ALA A 171 -16.26 -41.08 -0.29
N GLU A 172 -15.43 -42.10 -0.07
CA GLU A 172 -13.96 -41.93 -0.04
C GLU A 172 -13.39 -41.42 -1.37
N GLU A 173 -13.86 -41.94 -2.50
CA GLU A 173 -13.43 -41.50 -3.84
C GLU A 173 -13.81 -40.04 -4.10
N GLU A 174 -15.00 -39.62 -3.66
CA GLU A 174 -15.48 -38.25 -3.80
C GLU A 174 -14.68 -37.30 -2.89
N ARG A 175 -14.44 -37.70 -1.64
CA ARG A 175 -13.60 -36.97 -0.67
C ARG A 175 -12.21 -36.70 -1.24
N GLN A 176 -11.57 -37.72 -1.81
CA GLN A 176 -10.24 -37.59 -2.40
C GLN A 176 -10.27 -36.64 -3.61
N ARG A 177 -11.24 -36.79 -4.51
CA ARG A 177 -11.39 -35.91 -5.69
C ARG A 177 -11.55 -34.44 -5.31
N TRP A 178 -12.45 -34.14 -4.37
CA TRP A 178 -12.66 -32.76 -3.90
C TRP A 178 -11.43 -32.21 -3.16
N THR A 179 -10.75 -33.05 -2.38
CA THR A 179 -9.51 -32.65 -1.70
C THR A 179 -8.42 -32.29 -2.69
N GLU A 180 -8.24 -33.08 -3.76
CA GLU A 180 -7.27 -32.78 -4.82
C GLU A 180 -7.61 -31.47 -5.56
N MET A 181 -8.90 -31.24 -5.84
CA MET A 181 -9.40 -30.04 -6.49
C MET A 181 -9.21 -28.78 -5.63
N ALA A 182 -9.57 -28.86 -4.34
CA ALA A 182 -9.33 -27.81 -3.37
C ALA A 182 -7.83 -27.52 -3.20
N ALA A 183 -6.98 -28.55 -3.18
CA ALA A 183 -5.54 -28.37 -3.07
C ALA A 183 -4.95 -27.71 -4.33
N ALA A 184 -5.50 -28.03 -5.51
CA ALA A 184 -5.13 -27.36 -6.75
C ALA A 184 -5.59 -25.90 -6.79
N ALA A 185 -6.80 -25.59 -6.31
CA ALA A 185 -7.28 -24.22 -6.18
C ALA A 185 -6.46 -23.42 -5.17
N GLN A 186 -6.12 -24.00 -4.02
CA GLN A 186 -5.26 -23.36 -3.02
C GLN A 186 -3.89 -22.99 -3.60
N ARG A 187 -3.24 -23.90 -4.35
CA ARG A 187 -1.97 -23.62 -5.05
C ARG A 187 -2.08 -22.50 -6.09
N ARG A 188 -3.27 -22.29 -6.65
CA ARG A 188 -3.57 -21.22 -7.60
C ARG A 188 -4.00 -19.90 -6.92
N GLY A 189 -4.23 -19.91 -5.61
CA GLY A 189 -4.80 -18.78 -4.87
C GLY A 189 -6.31 -18.58 -5.10
N ALA A 190 -7.02 -19.64 -5.50
CA ALA A 190 -8.45 -19.64 -5.81
C ALA A 190 -9.30 -20.36 -4.74
N LEU A 191 -8.75 -20.51 -3.53
CA LEU A 191 -9.44 -21.04 -2.36
C LEU A 191 -9.51 -19.92 -1.31
N GLU A 192 -10.68 -19.34 -1.10
CA GLU A 192 -10.89 -18.20 -0.19
C GLU A 192 -11.51 -18.68 1.13
N LEU A 193 -10.80 -18.51 2.25
CA LEU A 193 -11.26 -18.97 3.56
C LEU A 193 -12.39 -18.06 4.09
N ILE A 194 -13.44 -18.68 4.63
CA ILE A 194 -14.64 -17.99 5.15
C ILE A 194 -14.57 -17.92 6.67
N GLU A 195 -14.69 -19.07 7.33
CA GLU A 195 -14.69 -19.22 8.78
C GLU A 195 -13.96 -20.50 9.18
N SER A 196 -13.47 -20.57 10.42
CA SER A 196 -12.91 -21.79 10.99
C SER A 196 -13.31 -21.94 12.44
N TRP A 197 -13.65 -23.15 12.85
CA TRP A 197 -14.01 -23.49 14.22
C TRP A 197 -13.47 -24.88 14.59
N TYR A 198 -13.47 -25.19 15.88
CA TYR A 198 -13.15 -26.54 16.36
C TYR A 198 -14.42 -27.37 16.48
N ALA A 199 -14.40 -28.60 15.98
CA ALA A 199 -15.43 -29.58 16.27
C ALA A 199 -15.20 -30.21 17.65
N ALA A 200 -16.23 -30.90 18.17
CA ALA A 200 -16.17 -31.63 19.44
C ALA A 200 -15.00 -32.63 19.47
N ASP A 201 -14.58 -33.15 18.32
CA ASP A 201 -13.45 -34.09 18.21
C ASP A 201 -12.05 -33.43 18.28
N GLY A 202 -11.98 -32.11 18.49
CA GLY A 202 -10.74 -31.35 18.59
C GLY A 202 -10.08 -31.06 17.23
N GLN A 203 -10.69 -31.43 16.11
CA GLN A 203 -10.18 -31.09 14.78
C GLN A 203 -10.76 -29.75 14.31
N PRO A 204 -9.94 -28.89 13.67
CA PRO A 204 -10.45 -27.68 13.05
C PRO A 204 -11.28 -28.02 11.81
N ILE A 205 -12.42 -27.38 11.68
CA ILE A 205 -13.23 -27.34 10.46
C ILE A 205 -13.08 -25.94 9.86
N THR A 206 -12.76 -25.87 8.58
CA THR A 206 -12.56 -24.61 7.84
C THR A 206 -13.49 -24.59 6.63
N LEU A 207 -14.30 -23.54 6.52
CA LEU A 207 -15.07 -23.27 5.32
C LEU A 207 -14.28 -22.42 4.35
N ALA A 208 -14.38 -22.74 3.06
CA ALA A 208 -13.76 -21.97 2.01
C ALA A 208 -14.63 -21.92 0.75
N TYR A 209 -14.55 -20.81 0.02
CA TYR A 209 -15.02 -20.74 -1.36
C TYR A 209 -13.96 -21.33 -2.28
N LEU A 210 -14.37 -22.36 -3.02
CA LEU A 210 -13.63 -22.90 -4.14
C LEU A 210 -14.12 -22.19 -5.41
N VAL A 211 -13.26 -21.38 -6.03
CA VAL A 211 -13.60 -20.66 -7.26
C VAL A 211 -13.08 -21.43 -8.47
N GLU A 212 -14.00 -21.92 -9.31
CA GLU A 212 -13.68 -22.65 -10.55
C GLU A 212 -14.62 -22.21 -11.67
N ASP A 213 -14.06 -21.78 -12.82
CA ASP A 213 -14.80 -21.39 -14.04
C ASP A 213 -15.98 -20.41 -13.81
N ASP A 214 -15.76 -19.36 -13.00
CA ASP A 214 -16.75 -18.33 -12.57
C ASP A 214 -17.89 -18.82 -11.64
N GLU A 215 -17.86 -20.08 -11.18
CA GLU A 215 -18.74 -20.57 -10.11
C GLU A 215 -17.98 -20.69 -8.78
N SER A 216 -18.66 -20.31 -7.68
CA SER A 216 -18.14 -20.41 -6.32
C SER A 216 -18.88 -21.50 -5.55
N ILE A 217 -18.18 -22.56 -5.17
CA ILE A 217 -18.73 -23.66 -4.37
C ILE A 217 -18.18 -23.54 -2.95
N VAL A 218 -19.04 -23.67 -1.94
CA VAL A 218 -18.60 -23.71 -0.54
C VAL A 218 -18.09 -25.11 -0.24
N VAL A 219 -16.82 -25.24 0.14
CA VAL A 219 -16.23 -26.50 0.58
C VAL A 219 -15.92 -26.44 2.07
N ALA A 220 -16.21 -27.54 2.76
CA ALA A 220 -15.89 -27.75 4.15
C ALA A 220 -14.65 -28.63 4.27
N LEU A 221 -13.62 -28.12 4.93
CA LEU A 221 -12.34 -28.75 5.12
C LEU A 221 -12.24 -29.22 6.56
N ARG A 222 -11.68 -30.40 6.77
CA ARG A 222 -11.27 -30.91 8.07
C ARG A 222 -9.75 -30.85 8.14
N GLY A 223 -9.23 -30.07 9.07
CA GLY A 223 -7.82 -29.69 9.15
C GLY A 223 -7.56 -28.27 8.64
N ASP A 224 -6.41 -27.71 9.03
CA ASP A 224 -5.96 -26.40 8.58
C ASP A 224 -5.42 -26.51 7.13
N PRO A 225 -5.97 -25.76 6.16
CA PRO A 225 -5.48 -25.76 4.78
C PRO A 225 -4.00 -25.37 4.66
N GLY A 226 -3.45 -24.62 5.63
CA GLY A 226 -2.03 -24.28 5.69
C GLY A 226 -1.11 -25.39 6.21
N ALA A 227 -1.66 -26.47 6.76
CA ALA A 227 -0.93 -27.64 7.27
C ALA A 227 -1.04 -28.85 6.31
N PRO A 228 -0.15 -29.85 6.36
CA PRO A 228 -0.38 -31.09 5.63
C PRO A 228 -1.49 -31.94 6.30
N GLY A 229 -2.24 -32.68 5.49
CA GLY A 229 -3.17 -33.71 5.98
C GLY A 229 -4.63 -33.30 6.16
N TRP A 230 -5.04 -32.11 5.68
CA TRP A 230 -6.45 -31.74 5.64
C TRP A 230 -7.20 -32.44 4.50
N GLN A 231 -8.53 -32.56 4.64
CA GLN A 231 -9.41 -33.22 3.67
C GLN A 231 -10.73 -32.47 3.52
N VAL A 232 -11.33 -32.48 2.33
CA VAL A 232 -12.68 -31.96 2.10
C VAL A 232 -13.70 -32.96 2.65
N ILE A 233 -14.55 -32.53 3.58
CA ILE A 233 -15.58 -33.36 4.21
C ILE A 233 -16.99 -33.07 3.68
N GLY A 234 -17.20 -31.94 2.99
CA GLY A 234 -18.48 -31.57 2.41
C GLY A 234 -18.31 -30.49 1.34
N HIS A 235 -19.29 -30.42 0.44
CA HIS A 235 -19.44 -29.34 -0.54
C HIS A 235 -20.91 -28.91 -0.57
N TYR A 236 -21.14 -27.61 -0.70
CA TYR A 236 -22.45 -26.98 -0.57
C TYR A 236 -22.56 -25.84 -1.58
N GLU A 237 -23.77 -25.63 -2.11
CA GLU A 237 -24.03 -24.49 -2.99
C GLU A 237 -24.05 -23.18 -2.20
N HIS A 238 -24.50 -23.21 -0.94
CA HIS A 238 -24.67 -22.03 -0.10
C HIS A 238 -24.25 -22.30 1.35
N GLU A 239 -23.67 -21.29 2.00
CA GLU A 239 -23.19 -21.35 3.38
C GLU A 239 -24.28 -21.72 4.40
N TYR A 240 -25.53 -21.36 4.13
CA TYR A 240 -26.65 -21.67 5.04
C TYR A 240 -26.91 -23.18 5.22
N GLU A 241 -26.54 -24.00 4.24
CA GLU A 241 -26.74 -25.46 4.28
C GLU A 241 -25.74 -26.16 5.19
N VAL A 242 -24.57 -25.53 5.35
CA VAL A 242 -23.44 -26.02 6.14
C VAL A 242 -23.84 -26.24 7.60
N GLY A 243 -24.53 -25.27 8.21
CA GLY A 243 -24.89 -25.29 9.63
C GLY A 243 -25.89 -26.38 10.02
N LYS A 244 -26.46 -27.10 9.04
CA LYS A 244 -27.35 -28.26 9.27
C LYS A 244 -26.65 -29.60 9.12
N ASP A 245 -25.54 -29.65 8.37
CA ASP A 245 -24.89 -30.91 7.98
C ASP A 245 -23.55 -31.12 8.68
N LEU A 246 -22.81 -30.06 9.03
CA LEU A 246 -21.54 -30.15 9.73
C LEU A 246 -21.67 -30.19 11.26
N PRO A 247 -20.67 -30.76 11.97
CA PRO A 247 -20.60 -30.70 13.43
C PRO A 247 -20.65 -29.27 13.97
N ALA A 248 -21.46 -29.09 15.02
CA ALA A 248 -21.62 -27.80 15.67
C ALA A 248 -20.30 -27.28 16.28
N PRO A 249 -20.01 -25.97 16.18
CA PRO A 249 -18.80 -25.39 16.75
C PRO A 249 -18.78 -25.52 18.27
N VAL A 250 -17.65 -25.99 18.82
CA VAL A 250 -17.41 -25.90 20.27
C VAL A 250 -17.28 -24.43 20.69
N PRO A 251 -17.62 -24.08 21.94
CA PRO A 251 -17.51 -22.71 22.41
C PRO A 251 -16.10 -22.14 22.20
N PRO A 252 -15.95 -20.88 21.77
CA PRO A 252 -14.64 -20.28 21.59
C PRO A 252 -13.88 -20.22 22.92
N GLY A 253 -12.56 -20.34 22.84
CA GLY A 253 -11.66 -20.17 24.00
C GLY A 253 -11.58 -18.72 24.47
N VAL A 254 -11.15 -18.51 25.70
CA VAL A 254 -10.93 -17.17 26.28
C VAL A 254 -9.44 -16.89 26.39
N LEU A 255 -8.94 -15.88 25.68
CA LEU A 255 -7.52 -15.52 25.70
C LEU A 255 -7.02 -15.11 27.10
N ARG A 256 -7.86 -14.39 27.87
CA ARG A 256 -7.56 -13.99 29.25
C ARG A 256 -8.80 -14.17 30.13
N PRO A 257 -8.95 -15.32 30.83
CA PRO A 257 -10.13 -15.60 31.65
C PRO A 257 -10.30 -14.65 32.82
N ASP A 258 -9.20 -14.05 33.28
CA ASP A 258 -9.20 -13.07 34.38
C ASP A 258 -9.66 -11.66 33.96
N PHE A 259 -9.84 -11.42 32.65
CA PHE A 259 -10.27 -10.12 32.15
C PHE A 259 -11.79 -10.04 32.08
N SER A 260 -12.37 -9.02 32.72
CA SER A 260 -13.82 -8.78 32.73
C SER A 260 -14.17 -7.47 32.03
N ARG A 261 -15.11 -7.53 31.09
CA ARG A 261 -15.62 -6.32 30.39
C ARG A 261 -16.41 -5.41 31.33
N HIS A 262 -16.92 -5.96 32.42
CA HIS A 262 -17.74 -5.28 33.42
C HIS A 262 -16.91 -4.71 34.58
N ASN A 263 -15.69 -5.20 34.79
CA ASN A 263 -14.72 -4.69 35.76
C ASN A 263 -13.58 -3.91 35.10
N ARG A 264 -13.89 -3.11 34.07
CA ARG A 264 -12.90 -2.19 33.49
C ARG A 264 -12.41 -1.24 34.58
N ARG A 265 -11.09 -1.12 34.71
CA ARG A 265 -10.49 -0.03 35.49
C ARG A 265 -10.95 1.30 34.85
N PRO A 266 -11.20 2.35 35.65
CA PRO A 266 -11.45 3.67 35.09
C PRO A 266 -10.36 4.00 34.07
N PRO A 267 -10.71 4.46 32.85
CA PRO A 267 -9.70 4.78 31.86
C PRO A 267 -8.74 5.78 32.50
N ALA A 268 -7.45 5.45 32.49
CA ALA A 268 -6.43 6.38 32.92
C ALA A 268 -6.54 7.63 32.04
N PRO A 269 -6.39 8.85 32.60
CA PRO A 269 -6.53 10.09 31.84
C PRO A 269 -5.70 9.97 30.57
N GLU A 270 -6.38 9.95 29.42
CA GLU A 270 -5.69 9.81 28.16
C GLU A 270 -4.97 11.12 27.88
N MET A 271 -3.65 11.09 27.94
CA MET A 271 -2.86 12.16 27.38
C MET A 271 -2.84 11.91 25.87
N SER A 272 -3.74 12.59 25.16
CA SER A 272 -3.86 12.40 23.72
C SER A 272 -2.55 12.83 23.06
N LEU A 273 -2.21 12.21 21.92
CA LEU A 273 -1.07 12.66 21.13
C LEU A 273 -1.19 14.14 20.76
N GLN A 274 -2.42 14.64 20.61
CA GLN A 274 -2.69 16.06 20.36
C GLN A 274 -2.35 16.94 21.57
N ASP A 275 -2.63 16.49 22.79
CA ASP A 275 -2.25 17.21 24.01
C ASP A 275 -0.73 17.23 24.18
N LEU A 276 -0.05 16.10 23.94
CA LEU A 276 1.41 16.03 23.95
C LEU A 276 2.05 16.95 22.90
N LEU A 277 1.51 16.97 21.69
CA LEU A 277 1.96 17.88 20.64
C LEU A 277 1.74 19.34 21.02
N ARG A 278 0.60 19.65 21.63
CA ARG A 278 0.32 20.99 22.15
C ARG A 278 1.32 21.38 23.24
N ASP A 279 1.63 20.49 24.17
CA ASP A 279 2.59 20.75 25.25
C ASP A 279 4.01 21.03 24.70
N VAL A 280 4.42 20.34 23.63
CA VAL A 280 5.69 20.63 22.93
C VAL A 280 5.63 21.97 22.19
N VAL A 281 4.51 22.29 21.52
CA VAL A 281 4.34 23.53 20.74
C VAL A 281 4.25 24.76 21.63
N GLU A 282 3.59 24.65 22.79
CA GLU A 282 3.46 25.72 23.78
C GLU A 282 4.67 25.80 24.74
N GLY A 283 5.50 24.74 24.77
CA GLY A 283 6.69 24.61 25.59
C GLY A 283 7.68 25.75 25.38
N ARG A 284 8.25 26.25 26.48
CA ARG A 284 9.19 27.39 26.48
C ARG A 284 10.62 26.94 26.76
N SER A 285 10.80 25.72 27.26
CA SER A 285 12.09 25.13 27.62
C SER A 285 12.24 23.72 27.03
N ALA A 286 13.49 23.26 26.93
CA ALA A 286 13.78 21.86 26.59
C ALA A 286 13.16 20.87 27.60
N GLY A 287 13.00 21.28 28.86
CA GLY A 287 12.30 20.51 29.90
C GLY A 287 10.82 20.27 29.61
N ASP A 288 10.13 21.22 28.98
CA ASP A 288 8.71 21.05 28.60
C ASP A 288 8.55 19.99 27.50
N ALA A 289 9.45 20.02 26.51
CA ALA A 289 9.49 19.01 25.45
C ALA A 289 9.92 17.63 25.98
N SER A 290 10.89 17.59 26.90
CA SER A 290 11.30 16.37 27.62
C SER A 290 10.13 15.74 28.37
N ASN A 291 9.37 16.53 29.14
CA ASN A 291 8.21 16.04 29.89
C ASN A 291 7.12 15.47 28.98
N ALA A 292 6.85 16.10 27.83
CA ALA A 292 5.89 15.57 26.85
C ALA A 292 6.36 14.23 26.26
N LEU A 293 7.65 14.09 25.93
CA LEU A 293 8.22 12.83 25.44
C LEU A 293 8.23 11.73 26.52
N LEU A 294 8.60 12.05 27.77
CA LEU A 294 8.50 11.13 28.91
C LEU A 294 7.06 10.68 29.16
N GLY A 295 6.10 11.59 28.95
CA GLY A 295 4.68 11.30 28.97
C GLY A 295 4.22 10.32 27.88
N ALA A 296 4.82 10.40 26.69
CA ALA A 296 4.52 9.49 25.57
C ALA A 296 4.94 8.03 25.85
N VAL A 297 6.02 7.85 26.61
CA VAL A 297 6.67 6.56 26.92
C VAL A 297 6.42 6.08 28.36
N GLN A 298 5.60 6.81 29.12
CA GLN A 298 5.33 6.50 30.52
C GLN A 298 4.76 5.09 30.66
N ARG A 299 5.29 4.31 31.60
CA ARG A 299 4.80 2.96 31.95
C ARG A 299 3.91 3.00 33.19
N GLY A 300 3.08 1.98 33.37
CA GLY A 300 2.24 1.81 34.55
C GLY A 300 0.79 2.28 34.34
N CYS A 301 0.10 2.65 35.42
CA CYS A 301 -1.34 2.94 35.38
C CYS A 301 -1.72 4.13 34.48
N ALA A 302 -0.78 5.01 34.13
CA ALA A 302 -0.96 6.10 33.17
C ALA A 302 -0.09 5.84 31.93
N ALA A 303 -0.16 4.63 31.37
CA ALA A 303 0.64 4.25 30.21
C ALA A 303 0.45 5.25 29.07
N GLY A 304 1.57 5.77 28.56
CA GLY A 304 1.61 6.70 27.44
C GLY A 304 1.19 6.01 26.12
N PRO A 305 0.85 6.79 25.09
CA PRO A 305 0.36 6.27 23.80
C PRO A 305 1.27 5.22 23.15
N MET A 306 2.60 5.34 23.30
CA MET A 306 3.53 4.35 22.71
C MET A 306 3.47 3.00 23.43
N VAL A 307 3.41 3.02 24.77
CA VAL A 307 3.31 1.80 25.60
C VAL A 307 1.96 1.10 25.36
N ARG A 308 0.87 1.86 25.23
CA ARG A 308 -0.45 1.30 24.91
C ARG A 308 -0.49 0.66 23.52
N LEU A 309 0.17 1.28 22.53
CA LEU A 309 0.28 0.70 21.19
C LEU A 309 1.05 -0.63 21.24
N GLN A 310 2.13 -0.68 22.01
CA GLN A 310 2.88 -1.92 22.24
C GLN A 310 1.99 -3.00 22.87
N GLU A 311 1.27 -2.68 23.94
CA GLU A 311 0.36 -3.61 24.63
C GLU A 311 -0.75 -4.14 23.69
N LEU A 312 -1.28 -3.29 22.82
CA LEU A 312 -2.27 -3.68 21.81
C LEU A 312 -1.68 -4.70 20.83
N VAL A 313 -0.53 -4.38 20.23
CA VAL A 313 0.13 -5.24 19.24
C VAL A 313 0.54 -6.58 19.86
N GLU A 314 1.06 -6.56 21.10
CA GLU A 314 1.41 -7.76 21.85
C GLU A 314 0.17 -8.63 22.15
N THR A 315 -0.92 -8.01 22.58
CA THR A 315 -2.17 -8.74 22.86
C THR A 315 -2.77 -9.31 21.57
N SER A 316 -2.68 -8.60 20.45
CA SER A 316 -3.06 -9.11 19.13
C SER A 316 -2.17 -10.27 18.67
N ALA A 317 -0.88 -10.24 18.98
CA ALA A 317 0.03 -11.34 18.69
C ALA A 317 -0.35 -12.60 19.48
N GLN A 318 -0.66 -12.45 20.77
CA GLN A 318 -1.14 -13.53 21.62
C GLN A 318 -2.45 -14.12 21.08
N PHE A 319 -3.39 -13.27 20.67
CA PHE A 319 -4.65 -13.71 20.05
C PHE A 319 -4.39 -14.51 18.76
N ALA A 320 -3.56 -13.98 17.85
CA ALA A 320 -3.24 -14.66 16.60
C ALA A 320 -2.55 -16.02 16.82
N SER A 321 -1.70 -16.12 17.85
CA SER A 321 -1.07 -17.39 18.23
C SER A 321 -2.08 -18.39 18.79
N ALA A 322 -3.08 -17.92 19.53
CA ALA A 322 -4.11 -18.75 20.13
C ALA A 322 -5.13 -19.32 19.11
N LEU A 323 -5.12 -18.83 17.86
CA LEU A 323 -5.92 -19.43 16.78
C LEU A 323 -5.40 -20.81 16.35
N GLU A 324 -4.15 -21.15 16.70
CA GLU A 324 -3.48 -22.44 16.42
C GLU A 324 -3.37 -22.84 14.92
N THR A 325 -3.79 -21.96 14.01
CA THR A 325 -3.60 -22.09 12.57
C THR A 325 -2.18 -21.68 12.15
N VAL A 326 -1.72 -22.19 11.00
CA VAL A 326 -0.44 -21.83 10.38
C VAL A 326 -0.41 -20.33 10.08
N GLN A 327 -1.49 -19.78 9.53
CA GLN A 327 -1.62 -18.35 9.27
C GLN A 327 -1.63 -17.54 10.57
N GLY A 328 -2.34 -18.00 11.61
CA GLY A 328 -2.36 -17.38 12.93
C GLY A 328 -0.96 -17.28 13.55
N ARG A 329 -0.17 -18.35 13.49
CA ARG A 329 1.24 -18.36 13.94
C ARG A 329 2.13 -17.39 13.16
N GLN A 330 1.97 -17.33 11.83
CA GLN A 330 2.71 -16.37 11.00
C GLN A 330 2.36 -14.91 11.35
N VAL A 331 1.07 -14.61 11.50
CA VAL A 331 0.59 -13.28 11.91
C VAL A 331 1.09 -12.93 13.31
N ALA A 332 1.02 -13.86 14.25
CA ALA A 332 1.56 -13.69 15.60
C ALA A 332 3.06 -13.37 15.59
N GLY A 333 3.84 -14.06 14.75
CA GLY A 333 5.27 -13.79 14.58
C GLY A 333 5.53 -12.37 14.08
N ARG A 334 4.77 -11.90 13.07
CA ARG A 334 4.88 -10.53 12.54
C ARG A 334 4.48 -9.48 13.58
N LEU A 335 3.38 -9.68 14.29
CA LEU A 335 2.92 -8.77 15.35
C LEU A 335 3.91 -8.73 16.52
N SER A 336 4.47 -9.87 16.92
CA SER A 336 5.51 -9.93 17.96
C SER A 336 6.78 -9.18 17.55
N ALA A 337 7.16 -9.23 16.26
CA ALA A 337 8.27 -8.45 15.73
C ALA A 337 7.99 -6.93 15.80
N LEU A 338 6.79 -6.51 15.41
CA LEU A 338 6.35 -5.11 15.52
C LEU A 338 6.31 -4.64 16.98
N SER A 339 5.82 -5.47 17.91
CA SER A 339 5.84 -5.17 19.35
C SER A 339 7.25 -4.88 19.86
N ARG A 340 8.25 -5.69 19.46
CA ARG A 340 9.67 -5.46 19.78
C ARG A 340 10.22 -4.18 19.15
N GLN A 341 9.84 -3.83 17.92
CA GLN A 341 10.24 -2.57 17.29
C GLN A 341 9.67 -1.36 18.04
N ILE A 342 8.40 -1.42 18.46
CA ILE A 342 7.78 -0.37 19.27
C ILE A 342 8.49 -0.26 20.63
N GLU A 343 8.84 -1.38 21.27
CA GLU A 343 9.59 -1.37 22.52
C GLU A 343 10.95 -0.67 22.38
N PHE A 344 11.69 -1.01 21.32
CA PHE A 344 12.97 -0.37 21.01
C PHE A 344 12.79 1.14 20.81
N LEU A 345 11.83 1.55 19.99
CA LEU A 345 11.53 2.97 19.76
C LEU A 345 11.10 3.70 21.05
N THR A 346 10.32 3.03 21.90
CA THR A 346 9.89 3.58 23.20
C THR A 346 11.10 3.83 24.11
N ARG A 347 12.12 2.97 24.07
CA ARG A 347 13.37 3.15 24.82
C ARG A 347 14.21 4.29 24.26
N GLU A 348 14.41 4.36 22.95
CA GLU A 348 15.15 5.46 22.30
C GLU A 348 14.50 6.82 22.56
N VAL A 349 13.16 6.90 22.52
CA VAL A 349 12.43 8.13 22.83
C VAL A 349 12.58 8.50 24.31
N HIS A 350 12.61 7.51 25.21
CA HIS A 350 12.86 7.74 26.63
C HIS A 350 14.26 8.32 26.87
N GLU A 351 15.30 7.73 26.28
CA GLU A 351 16.69 8.21 26.38
C GLU A 351 16.83 9.62 25.79
N ALA A 352 16.27 9.87 24.60
CA ALA A 352 16.28 11.20 23.99
C ALA A 352 15.54 12.24 24.84
N ALA A 353 14.47 11.84 25.55
CA ALA A 353 13.75 12.72 26.45
C ALA A 353 14.58 13.07 27.69
N GLU A 354 15.32 12.11 28.27
CA GLU A 354 16.23 12.36 29.39
C GLU A 354 17.37 13.30 28.99
N ASP A 355 18.01 13.06 27.84
CA ASP A 355 19.05 13.93 27.29
C ASP A 355 18.54 15.37 27.08
N LEU A 356 17.33 15.50 26.53
CA LEU A 356 16.69 16.80 26.33
C LEU A 356 16.35 17.49 27.66
N GLY A 357 15.96 16.72 28.68
CA GLY A 357 15.70 17.21 30.04
C GLY A 357 16.98 17.68 30.75
N ALA A 358 18.13 17.08 30.44
CA ALA A 358 19.43 17.50 30.98
C ALA A 358 19.93 18.83 30.37
N THR A 359 19.44 19.21 29.19
CA THR A 359 19.72 20.53 28.59
C THR A 359 18.96 21.66 29.27
N VAL A 360 19.66 22.53 30.01
CA VAL A 360 19.10 23.79 30.53
C VAL A 360 19.09 24.86 29.42
N ALA A 361 18.24 24.65 28.41
CA ALA A 361 18.10 25.56 27.27
C ALA A 361 16.66 26.06 27.13
N VAL A 362 16.51 27.37 26.90
CA VAL A 362 15.24 28.06 26.64
C VAL A 362 15.17 28.41 25.16
N LEU A 363 13.99 28.29 24.56
CA LEU A 363 13.82 28.60 23.14
C LEU A 363 14.21 30.07 22.85
N PRO A 364 15.08 30.35 21.85
CA PRO A 364 15.48 31.72 21.54
C PRO A 364 14.29 32.58 21.07
N ARG A 365 14.21 33.85 21.52
CA ARG A 365 13.08 34.78 21.28
C ARG A 365 12.76 35.07 19.80
N THR A 366 13.64 34.77 18.85
CA THR A 366 13.51 35.20 17.44
C THR A 366 13.89 34.14 16.39
N ALA A 367 13.97 32.86 16.75
CA ALA A 367 14.17 31.79 15.78
C ALA A 367 12.88 30.96 15.65
N PRO A 368 12.01 31.17 14.65
CA PRO A 368 11.10 30.10 14.27
C PRO A 368 11.96 28.88 13.92
N PRO A 369 11.59 27.64 14.31
CA PRO A 369 12.30 26.46 13.88
C PRO A 369 12.42 26.53 12.35
N SER A 370 13.64 26.68 11.85
CA SER A 370 13.88 26.59 10.43
C SER A 370 13.68 25.12 10.10
N CYS A 371 12.45 24.75 9.73
CA CYS A 371 12.28 23.59 8.86
C CYS A 371 13.28 23.81 7.73
N ALA A 372 14.26 22.91 7.61
CA ALA A 372 15.15 22.86 6.47
C ALA A 372 14.37 22.36 5.22
N CYS A 373 13.21 22.96 4.96
CA CYS A 373 12.79 23.23 3.60
C CYS A 373 13.76 24.27 3.07
N ALA A 374 14.69 23.84 2.23
CA ALA A 374 15.60 24.70 1.50
C ALA A 374 14.81 25.82 0.79
N ARG A 375 14.76 27.02 1.41
CA ARG A 375 14.23 28.24 0.79
C ARG A 375 15.24 28.70 -0.26
N ALA A 376 14.77 28.86 -1.50
CA ALA A 376 15.50 29.56 -2.55
C ALA A 376 15.82 31.01 -2.10
N PRO A 377 16.95 31.59 -2.54
CA PRO A 377 17.36 32.93 -2.09
C PRO A 377 16.38 34.02 -2.58
N PRO A 378 16.25 35.14 -1.86
CA PRO A 378 15.33 36.20 -2.23
C PRO A 378 15.72 36.88 -3.54
N TRP A 379 14.71 37.19 -4.34
CA TRP A 379 14.85 37.94 -5.59
C TRP A 379 15.28 39.37 -5.29
N THR A 380 16.51 39.75 -5.65
CA THR A 380 16.95 41.16 -5.63
C THR A 380 16.33 41.91 -6.81
N PRO A 381 15.69 43.08 -6.60
CA PRO A 381 15.21 43.90 -7.70
C PRO A 381 16.41 44.46 -8.47
N ARG A 382 16.44 44.26 -9.79
CA ARG A 382 17.44 44.89 -10.67
C ARG A 382 17.29 46.43 -10.63
N PRO A 383 18.38 47.20 -10.59
CA PRO A 383 18.30 48.65 -10.74
C PRO A 383 17.77 49.04 -12.13
N ARG A 384 16.95 50.10 -12.13
CA ARG A 384 16.30 50.69 -13.31
C ARG A 384 17.33 51.07 -14.38
N THR A 385 17.01 50.66 -15.60
CA THR A 385 17.70 50.97 -16.86
C THR A 385 17.92 52.48 -17.05
N ALA A 386 19.17 52.86 -17.30
CA ALA A 386 19.53 54.16 -17.87
C ALA A 386 19.09 54.24 -19.35
N ALA A 387 18.81 55.48 -19.77
CA ALA A 387 18.23 55.91 -21.04
C ALA A 387 19.02 55.50 -22.32
N PRO A 388 18.39 55.52 -23.52
CA PRO A 388 18.97 54.94 -24.73
C PRO A 388 20.03 55.85 -25.35
N ARG A 389 21.23 55.32 -25.59
CA ARG A 389 22.24 55.97 -26.44
C ARG A 389 21.96 55.70 -27.91
N ARG A 390 22.02 56.79 -28.67
CA ARG A 390 21.76 56.93 -30.11
C ARG A 390 22.65 56.03 -30.97
N TYR A 391 22.05 55.59 -32.08
CA TYR A 391 22.68 54.93 -33.22
C TYR A 391 23.92 55.70 -33.72
N ALA A 392 25.05 55.01 -33.85
CA ALA A 392 26.18 55.41 -34.68
C ALA A 392 26.32 54.39 -35.83
N ARG A 393 26.42 54.91 -37.06
CA ARG A 393 26.52 54.18 -38.34
C ARG A 393 27.79 53.30 -38.40
N PRO A 394 27.76 52.17 -39.14
CA PRO A 394 28.98 51.42 -39.46
C PRO A 394 29.77 52.13 -40.58
N PRO A 395 31.12 52.11 -40.56
CA PRO A 395 31.94 52.60 -41.67
C PRO A 395 32.04 51.55 -42.80
N PRO A 396 32.42 51.95 -44.03
CA PRO A 396 32.32 51.11 -45.21
C PRO A 396 33.49 50.11 -45.34
N LEU A 397 33.19 49.03 -46.06
CA LEU A 397 34.08 47.95 -46.45
C LEU A 397 35.28 48.44 -47.29
N SER A 398 36.48 47.97 -46.96
CA SER A 398 37.65 47.94 -47.85
C SER A 398 38.09 46.48 -48.09
N PRO A 399 38.78 46.18 -49.20
CA PRO A 399 38.75 44.86 -49.83
C PRO A 399 39.97 43.99 -49.52
N ARG A 400 39.69 42.68 -49.40
CA ARG A 400 40.53 41.51 -49.71
C ARG A 400 42.03 41.57 -49.37
N GLU A 401 42.38 40.87 -48.29
CA GLU A 401 43.63 40.11 -48.22
C GLU A 401 43.34 38.69 -47.74
N HIS A 402 43.87 37.71 -48.47
CA HIS A 402 43.88 36.29 -48.11
C HIS A 402 44.83 36.06 -46.93
N PRO A 403 44.44 35.28 -45.91
CA PRO A 403 45.43 34.56 -45.12
C PRO A 403 45.32 33.05 -45.34
N LEU A 404 46.50 32.51 -45.64
CA LEU A 404 46.93 31.13 -45.61
C LEU A 404 46.21 30.26 -44.57
N SER A 405 45.78 29.08 -45.03
CA SER A 405 45.20 28.01 -44.23
C SER A 405 46.23 27.44 -43.26
N LEU A 406 46.19 27.90 -42.01
CA LEU A 406 46.71 27.15 -40.86
C LEU A 406 45.53 26.35 -40.28
N THR A 407 45.53 25.04 -40.55
CA THR A 407 44.65 24.06 -39.90
C THR A 407 45.00 23.99 -38.41
N ALA A 408 44.43 24.91 -37.63
CA ALA A 408 44.33 24.76 -36.20
C ALA A 408 43.50 23.47 -35.91
N PRO A 409 43.92 22.61 -34.97
CA PRO A 409 43.08 21.49 -34.53
C PRO A 409 41.72 22.05 -34.08
N PRO A 410 40.60 21.38 -34.38
CA PRO A 410 39.29 21.90 -34.02
C PRO A 410 39.27 22.11 -32.51
N ALA A 411 39.01 23.36 -32.10
CA ALA A 411 38.89 23.71 -30.69
C ALA A 411 37.96 22.69 -29.99
N PRO A 412 38.32 22.17 -28.80
CA PRO A 412 37.48 21.20 -28.11
C PRO A 412 36.07 21.78 -27.99
N ALA A 413 35.08 21.03 -28.48
CA ALA A 413 33.69 21.44 -28.48
C ALA A 413 33.32 21.96 -27.07
N PRO A 414 32.71 23.15 -26.95
CA PRO A 414 32.38 23.72 -25.65
C PRO A 414 31.52 22.74 -24.85
N ARG A 415 31.86 22.55 -23.56
CA ARG A 415 31.11 21.67 -22.65
C ARG A 415 29.68 22.18 -22.54
N ILE A 416 28.70 21.30 -22.72
CA ILE A 416 27.29 21.66 -22.57
C ILE A 416 26.99 21.78 -21.08
N THR A 417 26.48 22.94 -20.67
CA THR A 417 26.02 23.17 -19.29
C THR A 417 24.49 23.06 -19.25
N TYR A 418 23.93 22.36 -18.27
CA TYR A 418 22.48 22.28 -18.10
C TYR A 418 21.82 23.65 -17.91
N GLY A 419 22.53 24.64 -17.37
CA GLY A 419 22.08 26.02 -17.35
C GLY A 419 21.82 26.61 -18.74
N ALA A 420 22.59 26.22 -19.77
CA ALA A 420 22.33 26.64 -21.14
C ALA A 420 21.11 25.92 -21.76
N VAL A 421 20.90 24.65 -21.38
CA VAL A 421 19.69 23.89 -21.78
C VAL A 421 18.44 24.50 -21.15
N LEU A 422 18.45 24.73 -19.83
CA LEU A 422 17.32 25.33 -19.10
C LEU A 422 17.10 26.81 -19.44
N GLY A 423 18.17 27.54 -19.77
CA GLY A 423 18.10 28.92 -20.24
C GLY A 423 17.59 29.07 -21.68
N SER A 424 17.48 27.98 -22.43
CA SER A 424 16.90 28.01 -23.78
C SER A 424 15.40 28.29 -23.71
N PRO A 425 14.83 29.10 -24.63
CA PRO A 425 13.43 29.48 -24.60
C PRO A 425 12.50 28.27 -24.49
N TYR A 426 11.51 28.36 -23.60
CA TYR A 426 10.49 27.34 -23.33
C TYR A 426 10.96 26.02 -22.70
N VAL A 427 12.26 25.69 -22.70
CA VAL A 427 12.77 24.39 -22.20
C VAL A 427 12.48 24.18 -20.72
N ALA A 428 12.79 25.15 -19.86
CA ALA A 428 12.50 25.04 -18.41
C ALA A 428 10.99 24.88 -18.13
N ARG A 429 10.14 25.61 -18.86
CA ARG A 429 8.68 25.52 -18.74
C ARG A 429 8.17 24.14 -19.20
N LEU A 430 8.68 23.63 -20.31
CA LEU A 430 8.28 22.34 -20.87
C LEU A 430 8.75 21.18 -19.99
N LEU A 431 10.01 21.19 -19.54
CA LEU A 431 10.53 20.18 -18.61
C LEU A 431 9.81 20.24 -17.25
N GLY A 432 9.71 21.41 -16.65
CA GLY A 432 9.06 21.59 -15.35
C GLY A 432 7.57 21.25 -15.39
N GLY A 433 6.86 21.70 -16.42
CA GLY A 433 5.45 21.37 -16.63
C GLY A 433 5.24 19.88 -16.85
N THR A 434 6.09 19.23 -17.63
CA THR A 434 6.03 17.77 -17.84
C THR A 434 6.36 16.99 -16.57
N LEU A 435 7.31 17.43 -15.75
CA LEU A 435 7.62 16.78 -14.47
C LEU A 435 6.42 16.86 -13.51
N ILE A 436 5.84 18.05 -13.35
CA ILE A 436 4.65 18.25 -12.51
C ILE A 436 3.48 17.44 -13.05
N GLY A 437 3.26 17.46 -14.37
CA GLY A 437 2.16 16.76 -15.01
C GLY A 437 2.30 15.24 -15.03
N ARG A 438 3.51 14.71 -14.78
CA ARG A 438 3.79 13.26 -14.68
C ARG A 438 3.83 12.75 -13.25
N LEU A 439 3.86 13.63 -12.22
CA LEU A 439 3.71 13.21 -10.81
C LEU A 439 2.49 12.30 -10.58
N PRO A 440 1.32 12.52 -11.22
CA PRO A 440 0.18 11.61 -11.10
C PRO A 440 0.46 10.16 -11.43
N ASN A 441 1.44 9.86 -12.29
CA ASN A 441 1.80 8.47 -12.61
C ASN A 441 2.31 7.71 -11.38
N GLY A 442 2.99 8.39 -10.44
CA GLY A 442 3.42 7.81 -9.17
C GLY A 442 2.42 8.02 -8.03
N MET A 443 1.64 9.10 -8.08
CA MET A 443 0.68 9.44 -7.02
C MET A 443 -0.65 8.68 -7.13
N ALA A 444 -1.25 8.63 -8.32
CA ALA A 444 -2.62 8.15 -8.49
C ALA A 444 -2.83 6.70 -8.02
N PRO A 445 -1.95 5.72 -8.33
CA PRO A 445 -2.13 4.35 -7.81
C PRO A 445 -2.16 4.31 -6.28
N VAL A 446 -1.23 5.00 -5.61
CA VAL A 446 -1.17 5.03 -4.14
C VAL A 446 -2.38 5.76 -3.56
N ALA A 447 -2.79 6.87 -4.17
CA ALA A 447 -3.91 7.68 -3.70
C ALA A 447 -5.25 6.94 -3.86
N ILE A 448 -5.43 6.17 -4.94
CA ILE A 448 -6.60 5.32 -5.18
C ILE A 448 -6.66 4.19 -4.14
N LEU A 449 -5.54 3.50 -3.89
CA LEU A 449 -5.45 2.46 -2.86
C LEU A 449 -5.85 2.99 -1.48
N LEU A 450 -5.20 4.08 -1.03
CA LEU A 450 -5.45 4.66 0.29
C LEU A 450 -6.88 5.20 0.43
N TRP A 451 -7.45 5.75 -0.64
CA TRP A 451 -8.84 6.20 -0.64
C TRP A 451 -9.81 5.03 -0.52
N ALA A 452 -9.60 3.94 -1.25
CA ALA A 452 -10.46 2.76 -1.18
C ALA A 452 -10.44 2.16 0.24
N THR A 453 -9.25 2.03 0.84
CA THR A 453 -9.11 1.51 2.22
C THR A 453 -9.72 2.46 3.25
N ALA A 454 -9.56 3.78 3.10
CA ALA A 454 -10.16 4.76 4.00
C ALA A 454 -11.69 4.84 3.87
N SER A 455 -12.24 4.39 2.73
CA SER A 455 -13.69 4.32 2.50
C SER A 455 -14.31 3.00 2.99
N GLY A 456 -13.56 2.17 3.72
CA GLY A 456 -14.03 0.89 4.25
C GLY A 456 -14.02 -0.26 3.24
N SER A 457 -13.42 -0.08 2.05
CA SER A 457 -13.23 -1.18 1.10
C SER A 457 -12.01 -2.03 1.46
N SER A 458 -11.99 -3.28 0.98
CA SER A 458 -10.83 -4.16 1.19
C SER A 458 -9.57 -3.62 0.51
N ILE A 459 -8.40 -3.92 1.09
CA ILE A 459 -7.09 -3.59 0.51
C ILE A 459 -6.95 -4.24 -0.87
N ALA A 460 -7.49 -5.45 -1.05
CA ALA A 460 -7.51 -6.16 -2.34
C ALA A 460 -8.25 -5.36 -3.42
N PHE A 461 -9.42 -4.80 -3.09
CA PHE A 461 -10.18 -3.97 -4.03
C PHE A 461 -9.44 -2.67 -4.37
N GLY A 462 -8.88 -1.97 -3.38
CA GLY A 462 -8.06 -0.78 -3.62
C GLY A 462 -6.82 -1.08 -4.47
N GLY A 463 -6.19 -2.24 -4.26
CA GLY A 463 -5.07 -2.73 -5.05
C GLY A 463 -5.47 -3.01 -6.50
N LEU A 464 -6.63 -3.67 -6.71
CA LEU A 464 -7.19 -3.92 -8.03
C LEU A 464 -7.46 -2.62 -8.78
N LEU A 465 -8.10 -1.63 -8.15
CA LEU A 465 -8.34 -0.32 -8.76
C LEU A 465 -7.02 0.36 -9.17
N SER A 466 -6.03 0.33 -8.30
CA SER A 466 -4.69 0.90 -8.58
C SER A 466 -4.02 0.23 -9.78
N ALA A 467 -4.13 -1.09 -9.88
CA ALA A 467 -3.63 -1.86 -11.01
C ALA A 467 -4.38 -1.53 -12.31
N LEU A 468 -5.71 -1.43 -12.25
CA LEU A 468 -6.55 -1.08 -13.40
C LEU A 468 -6.26 0.33 -13.93
N TYR A 469 -6.04 1.31 -13.04
CA TYR A 469 -5.61 2.66 -13.43
C TYR A 469 -4.30 2.61 -14.23
N GLY A 470 -3.29 1.93 -13.69
CA GLY A 470 -1.97 1.81 -14.33
C GLY A 470 -2.05 1.09 -15.67
N LEU A 471 -2.79 -0.02 -15.73
CA LEU A 471 -2.98 -0.81 -16.96
C LEU A 471 -3.72 0.00 -18.04
N ALA A 472 -4.82 0.64 -17.69
CA ALA A 472 -5.58 1.50 -18.59
C ALA A 472 -4.72 2.67 -19.12
N SER A 473 -3.92 3.30 -18.24
CA SER A 473 -2.99 4.36 -18.63
C SER A 473 -1.94 3.88 -19.61
N ALA A 474 -1.32 2.71 -19.36
CA ALA A 474 -0.31 2.11 -20.21
C ALA A 474 -0.87 1.74 -21.60
N LEU A 475 -2.00 1.02 -21.65
CA LEU A 475 -2.62 0.56 -22.89
C LEU A 475 -3.13 1.72 -23.76
N ALA A 476 -3.55 2.82 -23.15
CA ALA A 476 -4.03 3.97 -23.89
C ALA A 476 -2.89 4.79 -24.54
N GLN A 477 -1.63 4.64 -24.10
CA GLN A 477 -0.54 5.50 -24.59
C GLN A 477 -0.32 5.41 -26.11
N PRO A 478 -0.23 4.23 -26.76
CA PRO A 478 -0.01 4.15 -28.21
C PRO A 478 -1.14 4.78 -29.03
N VAL A 479 -2.39 4.56 -28.61
CA VAL A 479 -3.57 5.14 -29.25
C VAL A 479 -3.55 6.66 -29.13
N LYS A 480 -3.30 7.19 -27.92
CA LYS A 480 -3.19 8.64 -27.70
C LYS A 480 -2.02 9.25 -28.48
N GLY A 481 -0.89 8.54 -28.55
CA GLY A 481 0.26 8.95 -29.35
C GLY A 481 -0.07 9.09 -30.83
N PHE A 482 -0.78 8.11 -31.39
CA PHE A 482 -1.28 8.16 -32.77
C PHE A 482 -2.27 9.31 -33.01
N VAL A 483 -3.24 9.50 -32.10
CA VAL A 483 -4.21 10.61 -32.20
C VAL A 483 -3.48 11.95 -32.16
N MET A 484 -2.44 12.07 -31.34
CA MET A 484 -1.60 13.26 -31.25
C MET A 484 -0.80 13.51 -32.53
N ASP A 485 -0.24 12.46 -33.12
CA ASP A 485 0.43 12.48 -34.43
C ASP A 485 -0.55 12.78 -35.60
N ARG A 486 -1.86 12.81 -35.37
CA ARG A 486 -2.87 13.20 -36.38
C ARG A 486 -3.49 14.58 -36.15
N HIS A 487 -3.81 14.91 -34.90
CA HIS A 487 -4.61 16.09 -34.55
C HIS A 487 -3.81 17.18 -33.82
N GLY A 488 -2.53 16.93 -33.49
CA GLY A 488 -1.70 17.87 -32.76
C GLY A 488 -1.73 17.65 -31.24
N GLN A 489 -0.76 18.25 -30.55
CA GLN A 489 -0.58 18.12 -29.10
C GLN A 489 -1.70 18.76 -28.26
N GLY A 490 -2.07 20.00 -28.59
CA GLY A 490 -3.07 20.75 -27.82
C GLY A 490 -4.46 20.11 -27.82
N ALA A 491 -4.82 19.43 -28.91
CA ALA A 491 -6.11 18.75 -29.06
C ALA A 491 -6.22 17.48 -28.21
N VAL A 492 -5.09 16.91 -27.75
CA VAL A 492 -5.07 15.67 -26.96
C VAL A 492 -4.75 15.94 -25.50
N HIS A 493 -3.73 16.74 -25.20
CA HIS A 493 -3.26 16.93 -23.82
C HIS A 493 -4.28 17.59 -22.89
N LEU A 494 -4.93 18.68 -23.32
CA LEU A 494 -5.86 19.43 -22.46
C LEU A 494 -7.16 18.65 -22.19
N PRO A 495 -7.86 18.09 -23.20
CA PRO A 495 -9.05 17.28 -22.93
C PRO A 495 -8.74 16.04 -22.09
N ALA A 496 -7.62 15.36 -22.37
CA ALA A 496 -7.16 14.22 -21.59
C ALA A 496 -6.92 14.60 -20.12
N ALA A 497 -6.17 15.68 -19.87
CA ALA A 497 -5.90 16.13 -18.51
C ALA A 497 -7.16 16.60 -17.77
N LEU A 498 -8.07 17.30 -18.42
CA LEU A 498 -9.34 17.73 -17.83
C LEU A 498 -10.19 16.50 -17.45
N LEU A 499 -10.34 15.55 -18.36
CA LEU A 499 -11.15 14.36 -18.12
C LEU A 499 -10.52 13.45 -17.05
N ASN A 500 -9.21 13.20 -17.11
CA ASN A 500 -8.49 12.44 -16.07
C ASN A 500 -8.63 13.10 -14.69
N SER A 501 -8.48 14.42 -14.62
CA SER A 501 -8.58 15.16 -13.36
C SER A 501 -10.02 15.14 -12.81
N ALA A 502 -11.01 15.31 -13.69
CA ALA A 502 -12.41 15.22 -13.32
C ALA A 502 -12.77 13.82 -12.79
N LEU A 503 -12.29 12.75 -13.43
CA LEU A 503 -12.55 11.37 -13.00
C LEU A 503 -11.85 11.03 -11.68
N LEU A 504 -10.62 11.49 -11.47
CA LEU A 504 -9.91 11.32 -10.20
C LEU A 504 -10.59 12.07 -9.03
N VAL A 505 -11.18 13.26 -9.29
CA VAL A 505 -11.95 14.02 -8.28
C VAL A 505 -13.36 13.45 -8.09
N ALA A 506 -13.97 12.93 -9.16
CA ALA A 506 -15.28 12.30 -9.09
C ALA A 506 -15.26 11.00 -8.25
N LEU A 507 -14.13 10.29 -8.22
CA LEU A 507 -13.98 9.05 -7.47
C LEU A 507 -14.37 9.18 -5.98
N PRO A 508 -13.74 10.09 -5.18
CA PRO A 508 -14.14 10.28 -3.79
C PRO A 508 -15.53 10.90 -3.61
N LEU A 509 -16.03 11.68 -4.58
CA LEU A 509 -17.36 12.28 -4.52
C LEU A 509 -18.49 11.28 -4.79
N ALA A 510 -18.23 10.29 -5.65
CA ALA A 510 -19.16 9.24 -6.00
C ALA A 510 -19.11 8.04 -5.03
N GLY A 511 -18.02 7.89 -4.28
CA GLY A 511 -17.79 6.80 -3.31
C GLY A 511 -18.97 6.46 -2.39
N PRO A 512 -19.66 7.44 -1.77
CA PRO A 512 -20.79 7.16 -0.89
C PRO A 512 -22.03 6.58 -1.58
N TYR A 513 -22.14 6.66 -2.92
CA TYR A 513 -23.37 6.39 -3.67
C TYR A 513 -23.19 5.44 -4.88
N GLY A 514 -21.95 5.15 -5.28
CA GLY A 514 -21.64 4.55 -6.59
C GLY A 514 -21.43 3.05 -6.65
N GLY A 515 -21.17 2.40 -5.50
CA GLY A 515 -20.74 1.00 -5.44
C GLY A 515 -19.41 0.72 -6.18
N PRO A 516 -18.95 -0.54 -6.17
CA PRO A 516 -17.65 -0.93 -6.73
C PRO A 516 -17.57 -0.82 -8.26
N GLY A 517 -18.69 -1.00 -8.97
CA GLY A 517 -18.75 -0.87 -10.43
C GLY A 517 -18.46 0.55 -10.92
N LEU A 518 -19.04 1.57 -10.27
CA LEU A 518 -18.78 2.96 -10.63
C LEU A 518 -17.34 3.37 -10.29
N ALA A 519 -16.82 2.97 -9.13
CA ALA A 519 -15.42 3.23 -8.76
C ALA A 519 -14.46 2.64 -9.79
N THR A 520 -14.72 1.41 -10.25
CA THR A 520 -13.95 0.75 -11.31
C THR A 520 -14.02 1.52 -12.63
N ALA A 521 -15.23 1.92 -13.05
CA ALA A 521 -15.41 2.69 -14.29
C ALA A 521 -14.69 4.05 -14.26
N LEU A 522 -14.77 4.77 -13.14
CA LEU A 522 -14.09 6.06 -12.95
C LEU A 522 -12.56 5.90 -12.99
N VAL A 523 -12.03 4.86 -12.35
CA VAL A 523 -10.60 4.59 -12.31
C VAL A 523 -10.07 4.16 -13.68
N VAL A 524 -10.76 3.25 -14.36
CA VAL A 524 -10.40 2.83 -15.73
C VAL A 524 -10.48 4.03 -16.68
N GLY A 525 -11.55 4.82 -16.61
CA GLY A 525 -11.70 6.05 -17.40
C GLY A 525 -10.58 7.05 -17.12
N GLY A 526 -10.20 7.24 -15.86
CA GLY A 526 -9.08 8.08 -15.44
C GLY A 526 -7.78 7.62 -16.08
N GLY A 527 -7.46 6.33 -15.97
CA GLY A 527 -6.27 5.74 -16.60
C GLY A 527 -6.26 5.94 -18.12
N LEU A 528 -7.34 5.59 -18.81
CA LEU A 528 -7.46 5.77 -20.27
C LEU A 528 -7.22 7.22 -20.70
N THR A 529 -7.59 8.18 -19.86
CA THR A 529 -7.51 9.61 -20.14
C THR A 529 -6.25 10.28 -19.60
N ALA A 530 -5.31 9.53 -18.99
CA ALA A 530 -4.04 10.08 -18.52
C ALA A 530 -3.25 10.77 -19.67
N PRO A 531 -2.76 12.01 -19.51
CA PRO A 531 -2.16 12.76 -20.61
C PRO A 531 -0.78 12.20 -21.04
N PRO A 532 -0.50 11.99 -22.35
CA PRO A 532 0.75 11.38 -22.83
C PRO A 532 1.93 12.37 -22.89
N LEU A 533 2.23 13.04 -21.78
CA LEU A 533 3.17 14.17 -21.71
C LEU A 533 4.60 13.81 -22.11
N GLU A 534 5.05 12.60 -21.80
CA GLU A 534 6.42 12.17 -22.08
C GLU A 534 6.70 12.08 -23.59
N ALA A 535 5.83 11.39 -24.32
CA ALA A 535 5.94 11.27 -25.76
C ALA A 535 5.77 12.65 -26.45
N GLY A 536 4.87 13.50 -25.93
CA GLY A 536 4.68 14.86 -26.44
C GLY A 536 5.86 15.78 -26.22
N LEU A 537 6.47 15.77 -25.04
CA LEU A 537 7.66 16.57 -24.75
C LEU A 537 8.81 16.22 -25.70
N ARG A 538 9.04 14.93 -25.94
CA ARG A 538 10.14 14.46 -26.79
C ARG A 538 9.90 14.80 -28.26
N ALA A 539 8.67 14.74 -28.73
CA ALA A 539 8.29 15.20 -30.06
C ALA A 539 8.48 16.72 -30.27
N LEU A 540 8.55 17.53 -29.20
CA LEU A 540 8.82 18.97 -29.27
C LEU A 540 10.31 19.30 -29.36
N TRP A 541 11.21 18.46 -28.85
CA TRP A 541 12.64 18.79 -28.77
C TRP A 541 13.31 19.17 -30.10
N PRO A 542 13.03 18.49 -31.23
CA PRO A 542 13.53 18.93 -32.54
C PRO A 542 13.17 20.37 -32.90
N SER A 543 11.98 20.83 -32.50
CA SER A 543 11.48 22.18 -32.82
C SER A 543 11.99 23.27 -31.87
N VAL A 544 12.25 22.93 -30.60
CA VAL A 544 12.65 23.89 -29.56
C VAL A 544 14.18 24.00 -29.46
N LEU A 545 14.88 22.89 -29.72
CA LEU A 545 16.33 22.78 -29.64
C LEU A 545 16.87 22.27 -30.99
N PRO A 546 17.18 23.15 -31.96
CA PRO A 546 17.73 22.72 -33.25
C PRO A 546 19.09 21.99 -33.10
N ASP A 547 19.91 22.42 -32.13
CA ASP A 547 21.22 21.81 -31.85
C ASP A 547 21.05 20.37 -31.32
N PRO A 548 21.55 19.34 -32.05
CA PRO A 548 21.53 17.95 -31.60
C PRO A 548 22.19 17.73 -30.23
N ARG A 549 23.19 18.56 -29.88
CA ARG A 549 23.90 18.48 -28.60
C ARG A 549 23.02 18.88 -27.43
N LEU A 550 22.32 20.01 -27.55
CA LEU A 550 21.37 20.47 -26.53
C LEU A 550 20.16 19.55 -26.41
N ARG A 551 19.69 18.97 -27.52
CA ARG A 551 18.63 17.94 -27.51
C ARG A 551 19.03 16.70 -26.74
N HIS A 552 20.23 16.19 -26.98
CA HIS A 552 20.78 15.04 -26.26
C HIS A 552 20.85 15.31 -24.75
N ALA A 553 21.32 16.49 -24.36
CA ALA A 553 21.35 16.91 -22.96
C ALA A 553 19.94 17.01 -22.35
N ALA A 554 18.97 17.58 -23.08
CA ALA A 554 17.58 17.71 -22.62
C ALA A 554 16.89 16.32 -22.46
N LEU A 555 17.13 15.40 -23.40
CA LEU A 555 16.65 14.02 -23.32
C LEU A 555 17.25 13.27 -22.13
N ALA A 556 18.55 13.43 -21.90
CA ALA A 556 19.22 12.83 -20.74
C ALA A 556 18.70 13.41 -19.42
N LEU A 557 18.40 14.72 -19.38
CA LEU A 557 17.81 15.38 -18.21
C LEU A 557 16.40 14.88 -17.93
N ASP A 558 15.51 14.85 -18.93
CA ASP A 558 14.13 14.35 -18.81
C ASP A 558 14.10 12.89 -18.34
N THR A 559 14.95 12.05 -18.92
CA THR A 559 15.03 10.63 -18.56
C THR A 559 15.60 10.44 -17.14
N GLY A 560 16.60 11.25 -16.74
CA GLY A 560 17.19 11.16 -15.41
C GLY A 560 16.24 11.62 -14.29
N THR A 561 15.44 12.66 -14.54
CA THR A 561 14.47 13.17 -13.56
C THR A 561 13.21 12.31 -13.46
N GLN A 562 12.91 11.48 -14.45
CA GLN A 562 11.75 10.60 -14.46
C GLN A 562 11.70 9.63 -13.28
N GLY A 563 12.85 9.06 -12.87
CA GLY A 563 12.90 8.13 -11.73
C GLY A 563 12.45 8.76 -10.41
N LEU A 564 12.70 10.07 -10.23
CA LEU A 564 12.30 10.81 -9.03
C LEU A 564 10.78 10.87 -8.84
N LEU A 565 10.00 10.79 -9.91
CA LEU A 565 8.54 10.86 -9.85
C LEU A 565 7.94 9.69 -9.07
N TYR A 566 8.54 8.51 -9.17
CA TYR A 566 8.09 7.30 -8.48
C TYR A 566 8.55 7.22 -7.02
N ILE A 567 9.39 8.15 -6.58
CA ILE A 567 9.78 8.32 -5.17
C ILE A 567 8.96 9.45 -4.55
N VAL A 568 9.00 10.62 -5.18
CA VAL A 568 8.33 11.83 -4.71
C VAL A 568 6.81 11.66 -4.71
N GLY A 569 6.25 10.99 -5.72
CA GLY A 569 4.81 10.78 -5.85
C GLY A 569 4.19 10.03 -4.66
N PRO A 570 4.58 8.77 -4.40
CA PRO A 570 4.09 8.01 -3.24
C PRO A 570 4.31 8.72 -1.90
N LEU A 571 5.48 9.36 -1.70
CA LEU A 571 5.77 10.12 -0.47
C LEU A 571 4.82 11.32 -0.29
N LEU A 572 4.54 12.07 -1.36
CA LEU A 572 3.56 13.16 -1.31
C LEU A 572 2.17 12.64 -0.96
N VAL A 573 1.76 11.51 -1.54
CA VAL A 573 0.45 10.91 -1.25
C VAL A 573 0.36 10.42 0.19
N ALA A 574 1.40 9.77 0.71
CA ALA A 574 1.46 9.33 2.09
C ALA A 574 1.37 10.53 3.05
N ALA A 575 2.15 11.58 2.80
CA ALA A 575 2.13 12.81 3.59
C ALA A 575 0.77 13.53 3.54
N LEU A 576 0.17 13.66 2.36
CA LEU A 576 -1.14 14.31 2.20
C LEU A 576 -2.27 13.50 2.82
N SER A 577 -2.23 12.17 2.68
CA SER A 577 -3.21 11.27 3.30
C SER A 577 -3.11 11.29 4.83
N SER A 578 -1.88 11.35 5.37
CA SER A 578 -1.61 11.44 6.81
C SER A 578 -2.01 12.79 7.40
N ALA A 579 -1.69 13.90 6.72
CA ALA A 579 -1.95 15.24 7.23
C ALA A 579 -3.43 15.67 7.08
N TYR A 580 -4.13 15.13 6.08
CA TYR A 580 -5.52 15.49 5.79
C TYR A 580 -6.38 14.23 5.64
N ASN A 581 -6.54 13.73 4.41
CA ASN A 581 -7.20 12.47 4.09
C ASN A 581 -6.84 12.05 2.64
N PRO A 582 -7.08 10.79 2.25
CA PRO A 582 -6.76 10.31 0.90
C PRO A 582 -7.55 10.99 -0.23
N ALA A 583 -8.75 11.52 0.03
CA ALA A 583 -9.50 12.27 -0.97
C ALA A 583 -8.80 13.60 -1.34
N VAL A 584 -8.19 14.28 -0.35
CA VAL A 584 -7.33 15.45 -0.59
C VAL A 584 -6.10 15.05 -1.41
N ALA A 585 -5.48 13.91 -1.12
CA ALA A 585 -4.35 13.41 -1.91
C ALA A 585 -4.73 13.15 -3.38
N LEU A 586 -5.92 12.59 -3.64
CA LEU A 586 -6.48 12.43 -4.99
C LEU A 586 -6.74 13.78 -5.68
N ALA A 587 -7.32 14.75 -4.97
CA ALA A 587 -7.58 16.08 -5.51
C ALA A 587 -6.28 16.83 -5.86
N VAL A 588 -5.26 16.76 -4.99
CA VAL A 588 -3.94 17.33 -5.27
C VAL A 588 -3.27 16.61 -6.45
N THR A 589 -3.39 15.29 -6.54
CA THR A 589 -2.92 14.51 -7.69
C THR A 589 -3.54 15.00 -8.99
N ALA A 590 -4.87 15.17 -9.01
CA ALA A 590 -5.60 15.71 -10.15
C ALA A 590 -5.15 17.14 -10.49
N ALA A 591 -5.01 18.01 -9.50
CA ALA A 591 -4.59 19.40 -9.69
C ALA A 591 -3.17 19.50 -10.26
N LEU A 592 -2.21 18.74 -9.74
CA LEU A 592 -0.83 18.71 -10.26
C LEU A 592 -0.78 18.20 -11.70
N GLY A 593 -1.52 17.13 -12.01
CA GLY A 593 -1.67 16.62 -13.37
C GLY A 593 -2.22 17.65 -14.33
N LEU A 594 -3.28 18.35 -13.94
CA LEU A 594 -3.92 19.39 -14.76
C LEU A 594 -3.00 20.59 -14.95
N VAL A 595 -2.44 21.14 -13.88
CA VAL A 595 -1.57 22.33 -13.91
C VAL A 595 -0.30 22.06 -14.71
N GLY A 596 0.36 20.92 -14.49
CA GLY A 596 1.55 20.52 -15.23
C GLY A 596 1.25 20.32 -16.72
N THR A 597 0.15 19.63 -17.04
CA THR A 597 -0.27 19.45 -18.44
C THR A 597 -0.63 20.77 -19.11
N ALA A 598 -1.36 21.65 -18.43
CA ALA A 598 -1.71 22.97 -18.95
C ALA A 598 -0.45 23.82 -19.19
N ALA A 599 0.54 23.76 -18.29
CA ALA A 599 1.81 24.47 -18.46
C ALA A 599 2.51 24.09 -19.78
N VAL A 600 2.49 22.80 -20.14
CA VAL A 600 3.06 22.27 -21.40
C VAL A 600 2.16 22.59 -22.60
N ALA A 601 0.87 22.23 -22.53
CA ALA A 601 -0.07 22.36 -23.63
C ALA A 601 -0.32 23.81 -24.05
N LEU A 602 -0.30 24.75 -23.10
CA LEU A 602 -0.46 26.18 -23.37
C LEU A 602 0.84 26.86 -23.83
N ALA A 603 1.98 26.16 -23.83
CA ALA A 603 3.24 26.71 -24.31
C ALA A 603 3.19 26.92 -25.83
N ALA A 604 3.78 28.03 -26.30
CA ALA A 604 3.78 28.36 -27.73
C ALA A 604 4.33 27.23 -28.63
N PRO A 605 5.40 26.48 -28.25
CA PRO A 605 5.85 25.32 -29.02
C PRO A 605 4.81 24.21 -29.16
N SER A 606 4.11 23.85 -28.08
CA SER A 606 3.07 22.81 -28.10
C SER A 606 1.84 23.21 -28.92
N ARG A 607 1.39 24.47 -28.78
CA ARG A 607 0.27 25.03 -29.57
C ARG A 607 0.56 25.15 -31.07
N ARG A 608 1.82 25.40 -31.43
CA ARG A 608 2.26 25.56 -32.82
C ARG A 608 2.74 24.26 -33.45
N TRP A 609 2.92 23.21 -32.64
CA TRP A 609 3.35 21.91 -33.12
C TRP A 609 2.31 21.35 -34.08
N ARG A 610 2.75 21.05 -35.29
CA ARG A 610 1.93 20.45 -36.34
C ARG A 610 2.49 19.07 -36.65
N PRO A 611 1.64 18.04 -36.77
CA PRO A 611 2.13 16.74 -37.16
C PRO A 611 2.76 16.78 -38.55
N GLU A 612 3.86 16.05 -38.71
CA GLU A 612 4.54 15.92 -39.99
C GLU A 612 3.62 15.15 -40.95
N ARG A 613 3.33 15.74 -42.13
CA ARG A 613 2.41 15.14 -43.09
C ARG A 613 3.04 13.86 -43.65
N SER A 614 2.50 12.71 -43.27
CA SER A 614 2.87 11.43 -43.90
C SER A 614 2.31 11.39 -45.33
N ALA A 615 3.16 11.03 -46.30
CA ALA A 615 2.82 11.02 -47.73
C ALA A 615 1.81 9.92 -48.12
N ASP A 616 1.56 8.93 -47.24
CA ASP A 616 0.72 7.76 -47.51
C ASP A 616 -0.54 7.77 -46.62
N ARG A 617 -1.70 8.07 -47.21
CA ARG A 617 -3.00 8.14 -46.51
C ARG A 617 -3.71 6.79 -46.32
N GLY A 618 -3.06 5.65 -46.59
CA GLY A 618 -3.76 4.36 -46.79
C GLY A 618 -3.35 3.15 -45.94
N ALA A 619 -2.41 3.23 -45.00
CA ALA A 619 -1.95 2.06 -44.24
C ALA A 619 -2.55 1.97 -42.81
N VAL A 620 -2.98 0.76 -42.44
CA VAL A 620 -3.51 0.37 -41.11
C VAL A 620 -2.47 0.64 -39.98
N PRO A 621 -2.89 1.16 -38.80
CA PRO A 621 -2.00 1.66 -37.73
C PRO A 621 -0.81 0.75 -37.34
N VAL A 622 -1.05 -0.57 -37.25
CA VAL A 622 -0.10 -1.55 -36.67
C VAL A 622 1.00 -1.98 -37.66
N ARG A 623 0.76 -1.87 -38.97
CA ARG A 623 1.53 -2.61 -39.98
C ARG A 623 2.89 -1.97 -40.35
N ARG A 624 3.15 -0.71 -39.97
CA ARG A 624 4.42 0.00 -40.26
C ARG A 624 5.38 0.10 -39.07
N LEU A 625 4.90 0.07 -37.82
CA LEU A 625 5.77 -0.08 -36.64
C LEU A 625 6.27 -1.53 -36.46
N ALA A 626 5.66 -2.49 -37.17
CA ALA A 626 6.09 -3.88 -37.26
C ALA A 626 7.39 -4.09 -38.09
N ALA A 627 8.11 -3.03 -38.46
CA ALA A 627 9.43 -3.17 -39.05
C ALA A 627 10.32 -3.95 -38.06
N PRO A 628 10.95 -5.07 -38.49
CA PRO A 628 11.62 -6.00 -37.57
C PRO A 628 12.63 -5.32 -36.63
N ALA A 629 13.30 -4.26 -37.10
CA ALA A 629 14.25 -3.49 -36.31
C ALA A 629 13.59 -2.75 -35.13
N VAL A 630 12.43 -2.13 -35.34
CA VAL A 630 11.69 -1.38 -34.30
C VAL A 630 11.07 -2.34 -33.29
N THR A 631 10.49 -3.45 -33.77
CA THR A 631 9.95 -4.51 -32.89
C THR A 631 11.05 -5.13 -32.03
N LEU A 632 12.21 -5.46 -32.59
CA LEU A 632 13.34 -6.00 -31.82
C LEU A 632 13.88 -5.00 -30.80
N LEU A 633 13.89 -3.70 -31.12
CA LEU A 633 14.24 -2.66 -30.15
C LEU A 633 13.25 -2.67 -28.98
N PHE A 634 11.94 -2.65 -29.24
CA PHE A 634 10.92 -2.68 -28.20
C PHE A 634 10.96 -3.96 -27.36
N VAL A 635 11.13 -5.13 -28.00
CA VAL A 635 11.35 -6.40 -27.30
C VAL A 635 12.61 -6.35 -26.43
N SER A 636 13.70 -5.70 -26.84
CA SER A 636 14.87 -5.56 -25.95
C SER A 636 14.57 -4.69 -24.72
N LEU A 637 13.71 -3.70 -24.86
CA LEU A 637 13.36 -2.78 -23.77
C LEU A 637 12.40 -3.40 -22.75
N THR A 638 11.65 -4.45 -23.12
CA THR A 638 10.94 -5.26 -22.12
C THR A 638 11.92 -5.93 -21.16
N GLY A 639 13.12 -6.32 -21.61
CA GLY A 639 14.18 -6.84 -20.74
C GLY A 639 14.72 -5.80 -19.74
N ILE A 640 14.87 -4.55 -20.17
CA ILE A 640 15.24 -3.43 -19.29
C ILE A 640 14.14 -3.18 -18.26
N GLY A 641 12.89 -3.16 -18.70
CA GLY A 641 11.74 -3.08 -17.81
C GLY A 641 11.70 -4.21 -16.79
N PHE A 642 11.88 -5.44 -17.25
CA PHE A 642 11.94 -6.64 -16.40
C PHE A 642 12.96 -6.49 -15.28
N ALA A 643 14.15 -5.96 -15.60
CA ALA A 643 15.18 -5.74 -14.60
C ALA A 643 14.75 -4.75 -13.50
N ILE A 644 14.04 -3.68 -13.87
CA ILE A 644 13.54 -2.68 -12.91
C ILE A 644 12.43 -3.30 -12.03
N GLY A 645 11.49 -4.04 -12.64
CA GLY A 645 10.40 -4.70 -11.91
C GLY A 645 10.92 -5.75 -10.92
N ALA A 646 11.83 -6.61 -11.39
CA ALA A 646 12.49 -7.60 -10.56
C ALA A 646 13.31 -6.97 -9.42
N MET A 647 14.00 -5.84 -9.67
CA MET A 647 14.74 -5.13 -8.63
C MET A 647 13.83 -4.65 -7.50
N ASN A 648 12.63 -4.13 -7.79
CA ASN A 648 11.71 -3.65 -6.74
C ASN A 648 11.29 -4.76 -5.79
N VAL A 649 11.13 -5.99 -6.30
CA VAL A 649 10.81 -7.15 -5.45
C VAL A 649 12.06 -7.68 -4.77
N TRP A 650 13.19 -7.72 -5.47
CA TRP A 650 14.48 -8.09 -4.89
C TRP A 650 14.88 -7.19 -3.73
N SER A 651 14.59 -5.88 -3.78
CA SER A 651 14.84 -4.98 -2.64
C SER A 651 14.00 -5.32 -1.41
N VAL A 652 12.77 -5.80 -1.60
CA VAL A 652 11.92 -6.31 -0.49
C VAL A 652 12.49 -7.64 0.03
N SER A 653 12.84 -8.57 -0.86
CA SER A 653 13.50 -9.83 -0.51
C SER A 653 14.83 -9.62 0.24
N MET A 654 15.59 -8.57 -0.09
CA MET A 654 16.80 -8.17 0.64
C MET A 654 16.50 -7.56 2.01
N ALA A 655 15.43 -6.78 2.12
CA ALA A 655 14.98 -6.28 3.41
C ALA A 655 14.62 -7.43 4.35
N GLU A 656 13.92 -8.44 3.85
CA GLU A 656 13.59 -9.65 4.60
C GLU A 656 14.83 -10.50 4.91
N HIS A 657 15.71 -10.73 3.93
CA HIS A 657 16.91 -11.55 4.10
C HIS A 657 17.90 -11.00 5.14
N TYR A 658 18.03 -9.67 5.21
CA TYR A 658 18.93 -9.00 6.15
C TYR A 658 18.22 -8.40 7.36
N GLU A 659 16.91 -8.63 7.51
CA GLU A 659 16.07 -8.08 8.58
C GLU A 659 16.19 -6.54 8.71
N GLN A 660 16.25 -5.86 7.56
CA GLN A 660 16.39 -4.40 7.45
C GLN A 660 15.35 -3.81 6.50
N ASP A 661 14.18 -3.45 7.04
CA ASP A 661 13.04 -2.89 6.29
C ASP A 661 13.40 -1.69 5.42
N MET A 662 14.39 -0.89 5.83
CA MET A 662 14.89 0.25 5.06
C MET A 662 15.37 -0.13 3.65
N LEU A 663 15.85 -1.36 3.42
CA LEU A 663 16.37 -1.79 2.12
C LEU A 663 15.30 -1.79 1.04
N ALA A 664 14.04 -2.10 1.39
CA ALA A 664 12.92 -2.10 0.47
C ALA A 664 12.67 -0.72 -0.16
N GLY A 665 12.95 0.36 0.58
CA GLY A 665 12.83 1.74 0.10
C GLY A 665 14.15 2.35 -0.40
N VAL A 666 15.25 2.09 0.30
CA VAL A 666 16.56 2.70 0.02
C VAL A 666 17.17 2.17 -1.27
N ILE A 667 17.05 0.87 -1.57
CA ILE A 667 17.60 0.29 -2.81
C ILE A 667 16.95 0.93 -4.06
N PRO A 668 15.61 0.98 -4.20
CA PRO A 668 14.96 1.70 -5.31
C PRO A 668 15.29 3.21 -5.33
N ALA A 669 15.43 3.83 -4.16
CA ALA A 669 15.80 5.23 -4.05
C ALA A 669 17.22 5.51 -4.59
N VAL A 670 18.20 4.70 -4.20
CA VAL A 670 19.59 4.82 -4.66
C VAL A 670 19.73 4.43 -6.13
N PHE A 671 18.98 3.44 -6.62
CA PHE A 671 18.90 3.12 -8.04
C PHE A 671 18.40 4.34 -8.85
N SER A 672 17.35 5.00 -8.38
CA SER A 672 16.80 6.21 -9.02
C SER A 672 17.74 7.41 -8.91
N ALA A 673 18.43 7.59 -7.77
CA ALA A 673 19.46 8.61 -7.62
C ALA A 673 20.63 8.38 -8.58
N GLY A 674 21.06 7.11 -8.72
CA GLY A 674 22.02 6.69 -9.73
C GLY A 674 21.58 7.05 -11.14
N SER A 675 20.32 6.76 -11.50
CA SER A 675 19.71 7.16 -12.78
C SER A 675 19.77 8.68 -12.99
N PHE A 676 19.37 9.48 -12.00
CA PHE A 676 19.47 10.93 -12.10
C PHE A 676 20.93 11.40 -12.34
N VAL A 677 21.89 10.87 -11.58
CA VAL A 677 23.32 11.18 -11.75
C VAL A 677 23.84 10.73 -13.12
N GLY A 678 23.42 9.55 -13.60
CA GLY A 678 23.75 9.04 -14.92
C GLY A 678 23.24 9.93 -16.04
N GLY A 679 22.01 10.44 -15.91
CA GLY A 679 21.45 11.46 -16.80
C GLY A 679 22.31 12.72 -16.84
N LEU A 680 22.72 13.24 -15.68
CA LEU A 680 23.57 14.42 -15.56
C LEU A 680 24.96 14.23 -16.16
N ILE A 681 25.59 13.07 -15.96
CA ILE A 681 26.92 12.77 -16.50
C ILE A 681 26.83 12.59 -18.01
N TYR A 682 25.87 11.79 -18.47
CA TYR A 682 25.73 11.42 -19.87
C TYR A 682 25.39 12.64 -20.75
N GLY A 683 24.49 13.51 -20.30
CA GLY A 683 24.05 14.68 -21.07
C GLY A 683 25.05 15.83 -21.13
N ARG A 684 26.09 15.85 -20.28
CA ARG A 684 27.12 16.91 -20.29
C ARG A 684 28.17 16.75 -21.39
N ARG A 685 28.26 15.56 -21.99
CA ARG A 685 29.30 15.22 -22.97
C ARG A 685 28.69 14.73 -24.27
N ALA A 686 29.21 15.23 -25.39
CA ALA A 686 28.96 14.61 -26.69
C ALA A 686 29.80 13.33 -26.79
N TRP A 687 29.14 12.19 -26.93
CA TRP A 687 29.79 10.90 -27.13
C TRP A 687 30.05 10.67 -28.61
N SER A 688 31.09 9.90 -28.96
CA SER A 688 31.40 9.48 -30.33
C SER A 688 30.75 8.13 -30.66
N GLY A 689 30.62 7.79 -31.94
CA GLY A 689 30.05 6.50 -32.40
C GLY A 689 28.55 6.53 -32.71
N THR A 690 28.02 5.44 -33.28
CA THR A 690 26.61 5.30 -33.69
C THR A 690 25.68 5.10 -32.49
N ALA A 691 24.43 5.55 -32.58
CA ALA A 691 23.43 5.42 -31.51
C ALA A 691 23.23 3.95 -31.07
N THR A 692 23.14 3.04 -32.04
CA THR A 692 23.03 1.59 -31.83
C THR A 692 24.22 1.01 -31.06
N ARG A 693 25.46 1.45 -31.36
CA ARG A 693 26.64 0.99 -30.63
C ARG A 693 26.63 1.48 -29.19
N ARG A 694 26.20 2.73 -28.95
CA ARG A 694 26.06 3.27 -27.60
C ARG A 694 24.99 2.54 -26.80
N LEU A 695 23.85 2.22 -27.43
CA LEU A 695 22.80 1.43 -26.81
C LEU A 695 23.33 0.06 -26.35
N ILE A 696 24.00 -0.69 -27.23
CA ILE A 696 24.57 -2.00 -26.88
C ILE A 696 25.59 -1.89 -25.74
N VAL A 697 26.51 -0.93 -25.81
CA VAL A 697 27.54 -0.73 -24.76
C VAL A 697 26.90 -0.32 -23.44
N ALA A 698 25.90 0.56 -23.46
CA ALA A 698 25.17 0.97 -22.28
C ALA A 698 24.40 -0.21 -21.66
N THR A 699 23.78 -1.07 -22.46
CA THR A 699 23.08 -2.27 -21.97
C THR A 699 24.06 -3.30 -21.42
N ALA A 700 25.23 -3.45 -22.02
CA ALA A 700 26.29 -4.32 -21.47
C ALA A 700 26.83 -3.79 -20.13
N ALA A 701 26.99 -2.48 -20.00
CA ALA A 701 27.39 -1.85 -18.74
C ALA A 701 26.28 -1.91 -17.67
N PHE A 702 25.02 -1.79 -18.08
CA PHE A 702 23.85 -2.01 -17.22
C PHE A 702 23.84 -3.43 -16.66
N LEU A 703 24.05 -4.45 -17.51
CA LEU A 703 24.24 -5.83 -17.08
C LEU A 703 25.42 -5.96 -16.12
N GLY A 704 26.58 -5.38 -16.46
CA GLY A 704 27.77 -5.38 -15.61
C GLY A 704 27.53 -4.80 -14.22
N GLY A 705 26.64 -3.80 -14.10
CA GLY A 705 26.23 -3.23 -12.82
C GLY A 705 25.42 -4.18 -11.94
N TRP A 706 24.70 -5.14 -12.52
CA TRP A 706 23.95 -6.15 -11.78
C TRP A 706 24.80 -7.34 -11.33
N LEU A 707 25.92 -7.64 -12.01
CA LEU A 707 26.74 -8.83 -11.71
C LEU A 707 27.29 -8.86 -10.26
N PRO A 708 27.80 -7.76 -9.67
CA PRO A 708 28.27 -7.78 -8.28
C PRO A 708 27.16 -8.06 -7.26
N LEU A 709 25.91 -7.74 -7.59
CA LEU A 709 24.76 -7.97 -6.71
C LEU A 709 24.35 -9.45 -6.62
N LEU A 710 24.80 -10.28 -7.57
CA LEU A 710 24.61 -11.74 -7.53
C LEU A 710 25.36 -12.41 -6.38
N ALA A 711 26.42 -11.77 -5.87
CA ALA A 711 27.20 -12.27 -4.75
C ALA A 711 26.50 -12.06 -3.39
N LEU A 712 25.28 -11.51 -3.38
CA LEU A 712 24.55 -11.12 -2.17
C LEU A 712 25.43 -10.32 -1.20
N PRO A 713 25.96 -9.15 -1.63
CA PRO A 713 26.83 -8.35 -0.79
C PRO A 713 26.09 -7.84 0.46
N ALA A 714 26.85 -7.50 1.50
CA ALA A 714 26.31 -6.92 2.73
C ALA A 714 25.41 -5.70 2.43
N PRO A 715 24.42 -5.38 3.28
CA PRO A 715 23.37 -4.39 3.00
C PRO A 715 23.87 -3.05 2.45
N TYR A 716 24.85 -2.42 3.10
CA TYR A 716 25.42 -1.16 2.66
C TYR A 716 26.18 -1.26 1.33
N ALA A 717 26.82 -2.40 1.07
CA ALA A 717 27.49 -2.67 -0.20
C ALA A 717 26.45 -2.92 -1.32
N ALA A 718 25.32 -3.58 -1.03
CA ALA A 718 24.21 -3.74 -1.97
C ALA A 718 23.59 -2.37 -2.33
N ILE A 719 23.35 -1.51 -1.35
CA ILE A 719 22.89 -0.13 -1.54
C ILE A 719 23.88 0.64 -2.44
N ALA A 720 25.18 0.59 -2.14
CA ALA A 720 26.18 1.29 -2.95
C ALA A 720 26.26 0.73 -4.38
N ALA A 721 26.23 -0.61 -4.52
CA ALA A 721 26.36 -1.29 -5.80
C ALA A 721 25.16 -1.04 -6.73
N VAL A 722 23.93 -0.94 -6.20
CA VAL A 722 22.72 -0.69 -7.02
C VAL A 722 22.71 0.69 -7.70
N ALA A 723 23.52 1.64 -7.22
CA ALA A 723 23.70 2.92 -7.89
C ALA A 723 24.27 2.75 -9.31
N VAL A 724 25.14 1.75 -9.53
CA VAL A 724 25.81 1.49 -10.81
C VAL A 724 24.83 1.12 -11.93
N PRO A 725 23.97 0.08 -11.80
CA PRO A 725 22.95 -0.19 -12.80
C PRO A 725 21.96 0.98 -12.93
N GLY A 726 21.68 1.73 -11.84
CA GLY A 726 20.91 2.97 -11.89
C GLY A 726 21.49 3.99 -12.87
N VAL A 727 22.79 4.30 -12.76
CA VAL A 727 23.51 5.22 -13.66
C VAL A 727 23.37 4.79 -15.13
N PHE A 728 23.51 3.51 -15.41
CA PHE A 728 23.44 3.01 -16.78
C PHE A 728 22.01 2.94 -17.33
N LEU A 729 20.98 2.82 -16.48
CA LEU A 729 19.58 2.81 -16.91
C LEU A 729 19.27 4.03 -17.77
N THR A 730 19.60 5.23 -17.30
CA THR A 730 19.33 6.48 -18.02
C THR A 730 20.07 6.55 -19.35
N ILE A 731 21.29 6.02 -19.39
CA ILE A 731 22.10 5.98 -20.60
C ILE A 731 21.47 5.04 -21.63
N VAL A 732 21.05 3.85 -21.21
CA VAL A 732 20.33 2.88 -22.04
C VAL A 732 19.07 3.51 -22.60
N VAL A 733 18.23 4.07 -21.72
CA VAL A 733 16.94 4.64 -22.10
C VAL A 733 17.15 5.83 -23.04
N ALA A 734 18.04 6.77 -22.73
CA ALA A 734 18.36 7.89 -23.62
C ALA A 734 18.88 7.43 -25.00
N CYS A 735 19.74 6.39 -25.04
CA CYS A 735 20.18 5.80 -26.31
C CYS A 735 19.05 5.12 -27.07
N ALA A 736 18.11 4.47 -26.36
CA ALA A 736 16.95 3.85 -26.97
C ALA A 736 16.05 4.89 -27.64
N TYR A 737 15.80 6.03 -26.98
CA TYR A 737 15.05 7.13 -27.59
C TYR A 737 15.72 7.71 -28.85
N VAL A 738 17.04 7.94 -28.80
CA VAL A 738 17.79 8.40 -29.99
C VAL A 738 17.75 7.36 -31.12
N THR A 739 17.79 6.07 -30.77
CA THR A 739 17.69 4.99 -31.75
C THR A 739 16.28 4.92 -32.35
N THR A 740 15.25 5.09 -31.53
CA THR A 740 13.85 5.20 -31.97
C THR A 740 13.65 6.38 -32.91
N ASP A 741 14.24 7.55 -32.63
CA ASP A 741 14.16 8.72 -33.53
C ASP A 741 14.72 8.42 -34.92
N SER A 742 15.80 7.62 -34.98
CA SER A 742 16.42 7.25 -36.25
C SER A 742 15.63 6.19 -37.03
N LEU A 743 14.73 5.45 -36.37
CA LEU A 743 13.95 4.35 -36.95
C LEU A 743 12.47 4.68 -37.13
N ALA A 744 11.97 5.72 -36.44
CA ALA A 744 10.56 6.08 -36.44
C ALA A 744 10.13 6.55 -37.85
N PRO A 745 9.01 6.02 -38.38
CA PRO A 745 8.43 6.50 -39.62
C PRO A 745 8.06 7.99 -39.52
N ALA A 746 8.24 8.74 -40.62
CA ALA A 746 7.90 10.17 -40.68
C ALA A 746 6.43 10.41 -40.30
N GLY A 747 6.20 11.30 -39.33
CA GLY A 747 4.88 11.62 -38.79
C GLY A 747 4.31 10.62 -37.77
N ARG A 748 5.10 9.71 -37.19
CA ARG A 748 4.66 8.77 -36.13
C ARG A 748 5.62 8.69 -34.94
N THR A 749 6.27 9.81 -34.63
CA THR A 749 7.29 9.89 -33.57
C THR A 749 6.69 9.73 -32.19
N THR A 750 5.52 10.32 -31.93
CA THR A 750 4.84 10.19 -30.64
C THR A 750 4.39 8.75 -30.39
N GLU A 751 3.76 8.12 -31.39
CA GLU A 751 3.35 6.72 -31.29
C GLU A 751 4.54 5.80 -31.00
N SER A 752 5.69 6.02 -31.65
CA SER A 752 6.90 5.21 -31.44
C SER A 752 7.43 5.34 -30.01
N TYR A 753 7.41 6.54 -29.42
CA TYR A 753 7.76 6.73 -28.01
C TYR A 753 6.75 6.08 -27.06
N ALA A 754 5.46 6.10 -27.40
CA ALA A 754 4.44 5.45 -26.58
C ALA A 754 4.63 3.92 -26.54
N TRP A 755 4.97 3.29 -27.67
CA TRP A 755 5.32 1.87 -27.70
C TRP A 755 6.60 1.55 -26.92
N LEU A 756 7.59 2.44 -26.98
CA LEU A 756 8.81 2.32 -26.18
C LEU A 756 8.47 2.28 -24.68
N ILE A 757 7.67 3.25 -24.20
CA ILE A 757 7.24 3.35 -22.80
C ILE A 757 6.43 2.11 -22.38
N LEU A 758 5.47 1.69 -23.23
CA LEU A 758 4.69 0.48 -23.00
C LEU A 758 5.57 -0.76 -22.88
N SER A 759 6.62 -0.88 -23.70
CA SER A 759 7.53 -2.03 -23.67
C SER A 759 8.30 -2.12 -22.35
N ILE A 760 8.82 -0.99 -21.86
CA ILE A 760 9.47 -0.93 -20.54
C ILE A 760 8.45 -1.30 -19.46
N GLY A 761 7.25 -0.71 -19.48
CA GLY A 761 6.21 -0.99 -18.50
C GLY A 761 5.77 -2.47 -18.48
N ALA A 762 5.54 -3.08 -19.64
CA ALA A 762 5.20 -4.49 -19.77
C ALA A 762 6.31 -5.39 -19.21
N GLY A 763 7.57 -5.03 -19.48
CA GLY A 763 8.73 -5.65 -18.86
C GLY A 763 8.69 -5.58 -17.33
N GLN A 764 8.48 -4.38 -16.78
CA GLN A 764 8.39 -4.17 -15.34
C GLN A 764 7.35 -5.07 -14.69
N SER A 765 6.14 -5.14 -15.25
CA SER A 765 5.08 -6.01 -14.74
C SER A 765 5.48 -7.49 -14.74
N ALA A 766 6.09 -7.98 -15.83
CA ALA A 766 6.56 -9.36 -15.92
C ALA A 766 7.69 -9.65 -14.91
N GLY A 767 8.60 -8.70 -14.72
CA GLY A 767 9.69 -8.77 -13.74
C GLY A 767 9.18 -8.85 -12.31
N THR A 768 8.25 -7.97 -11.94
CA THR A 768 7.62 -7.97 -10.62
C THR A 768 6.88 -9.29 -10.36
N ALA A 769 6.10 -9.78 -11.33
CA ALA A 769 5.35 -11.02 -11.19
C ALA A 769 6.24 -12.25 -10.99
N LEU A 770 7.30 -12.38 -11.80
CA LEU A 770 8.23 -13.51 -11.68
C LEU A 770 9.10 -13.42 -10.43
N ALA A 771 9.55 -12.21 -10.07
CA ALA A 771 10.31 -12.01 -8.85
C ALA A 771 9.48 -12.26 -7.59
N GLY A 772 8.17 -11.97 -7.60
CA GLY A 772 7.27 -12.30 -6.50
C GLY A 772 7.19 -13.80 -6.23
N ARG A 773 7.17 -14.64 -7.28
CA ARG A 773 7.19 -16.10 -7.13
C ARG A 773 8.51 -16.66 -6.61
N LEU A 774 9.60 -15.93 -6.79
CA LEU A 774 10.95 -16.34 -6.41
C LEU A 774 11.50 -15.51 -5.25
N ALA A 775 10.66 -14.74 -4.55
CA ALA A 775 11.07 -13.81 -3.51
C ALA A 775 11.70 -14.52 -2.30
N GLU A 776 11.26 -15.75 -2.01
CA GLU A 776 11.79 -16.60 -0.93
C GLU A 776 13.17 -17.20 -1.24
N GLN A 777 13.70 -17.02 -2.46
CA GLN A 777 15.00 -17.52 -2.88
C GLN A 777 15.95 -16.35 -3.14
N PRO A 778 16.80 -15.92 -2.17
CA PRO A 778 17.59 -14.69 -2.25
C PRO A 778 18.52 -14.62 -3.47
N LEU A 779 19.14 -15.74 -3.83
CA LEU A 779 20.01 -15.83 -5.02
C LEU A 779 19.20 -15.74 -6.32
N ALA A 780 18.03 -16.39 -6.38
CA ALA A 780 17.17 -16.34 -7.55
C ALA A 780 16.60 -14.93 -7.73
N SER A 781 16.13 -14.29 -6.65
CA SER A 781 15.62 -12.92 -6.69
C SER A 781 16.70 -11.91 -7.11
N ALA A 782 17.95 -12.09 -6.64
CA ALA A 782 19.09 -11.28 -7.07
C ALA A 782 19.51 -11.50 -8.54
N ALA A 783 19.26 -12.70 -9.09
CA ALA A 783 19.61 -13.03 -10.47
C ALA A 783 18.64 -12.46 -11.51
N LEU A 784 17.38 -12.22 -11.15
CA LEU A 784 16.35 -11.77 -12.09
C LEU A 784 16.65 -10.42 -12.75
N PRO A 785 17.12 -9.37 -12.04
CA PRO A 785 17.53 -8.13 -12.69
C PRO A 785 18.61 -8.32 -13.74
N ALA A 786 19.62 -9.16 -13.45
CA ALA A 786 20.66 -9.51 -14.40
C ALA A 786 20.10 -10.28 -15.60
N ALA A 787 19.17 -11.23 -15.39
CA ALA A 787 18.54 -11.99 -16.45
C ALA A 787 17.78 -11.09 -17.45
N GLY A 788 17.04 -10.09 -16.96
CA GLY A 788 16.39 -9.09 -17.80
C GLY A 788 17.40 -8.28 -18.65
N ALA A 789 18.52 -7.88 -18.04
CA ALA A 789 19.60 -7.19 -18.73
C ALA A 789 20.32 -8.08 -19.78
N VAL A 790 20.53 -9.36 -19.48
CA VAL A 790 21.06 -10.36 -20.44
C VAL A 790 20.13 -10.50 -21.63
N PHE A 791 18.82 -10.66 -21.38
CA PHE A 791 17.82 -10.76 -22.45
C PHE A 791 17.83 -9.52 -23.36
N ALA A 792 17.81 -8.32 -22.76
CA ALA A 792 17.90 -7.06 -23.50
C ALA A 792 19.16 -7.01 -24.38
N LEU A 793 20.32 -7.38 -23.82
CA LEU A 793 21.59 -7.38 -24.54
C LEU A 793 21.61 -8.40 -25.68
N ALA A 794 21.13 -9.62 -25.44
CA ALA A 794 21.07 -10.68 -26.43
C ALA A 794 20.22 -10.28 -27.64
N VAL A 795 19.03 -9.71 -27.39
CA VAL A 795 18.13 -9.23 -28.44
C VAL A 795 18.78 -8.08 -29.23
N LEU A 796 19.43 -7.12 -28.56
CA LEU A 796 20.13 -6.02 -29.23
C LEU A 796 21.32 -6.49 -30.09
N LEU A 797 22.08 -7.48 -29.62
CA LEU A 797 23.18 -8.08 -30.38
C LEU A 797 22.67 -8.82 -31.61
N ALA A 798 21.58 -9.60 -31.47
CA ALA A 798 20.92 -10.25 -32.60
C ALA A 798 20.35 -9.23 -33.62
N ALA A 799 19.84 -8.10 -33.13
CA ALA A 799 19.27 -7.03 -33.95
C ALA A 799 20.31 -6.05 -34.52
N ARG A 800 21.59 -6.14 -34.12
CA ARG A 800 22.65 -5.15 -34.43
C ARG A 800 22.77 -4.81 -35.91
N ARG A 801 22.66 -5.81 -36.79
CA ARG A 801 22.75 -5.64 -38.25
C ARG A 801 21.51 -4.93 -38.84
N ARG A 802 20.34 -5.09 -38.22
CA ARG A 802 19.07 -4.48 -38.64
C ARG A 802 18.86 -3.08 -38.08
N LEU A 803 19.52 -2.76 -36.96
CA LEU A 803 19.50 -1.45 -36.28
C LEU A 803 20.57 -0.46 -36.79
N SER A 804 21.39 -0.86 -37.76
CA SER A 804 22.40 0.02 -38.36
C SER A 804 21.78 0.76 -39.55
N PRO A 805 21.84 2.10 -39.62
CA PRO A 805 21.30 2.81 -40.77
C PRO A 805 22.07 2.42 -42.03
N THR A 806 21.40 1.77 -42.99
CA THR A 806 21.87 1.72 -44.38
C THR A 806 21.92 3.16 -44.87
N GLY A 807 23.12 3.68 -45.10
CA GLY A 807 23.36 5.08 -45.44
C GLY A 807 22.56 5.51 -46.67
N HIS A 808 21.53 6.33 -46.46
CA HIS A 808 21.02 7.20 -47.50
C HIS A 808 21.98 8.39 -47.65
N LEU A 809 23.03 8.20 -48.45
CA LEU A 809 23.68 9.28 -49.16
C LEU A 809 22.63 9.93 -50.06
N GLN A 810 21.98 11.00 -49.58
CA GLN A 810 21.44 12.02 -50.48
C GLN A 810 22.62 12.67 -51.19
N ARG A 811 23.08 12.06 -52.29
CA ARG A 811 23.74 12.81 -53.36
C ARG A 811 22.73 13.84 -53.82
N GLY A 812 22.94 15.08 -53.41
CA GLY A 812 22.23 16.23 -53.93
C GLY A 812 22.25 16.16 -55.45
N ARG A 813 21.08 15.90 -56.03
CA ARG A 813 20.87 16.01 -57.46
C ARG A 813 20.94 17.51 -57.75
N HIS A 814 22.13 18.02 -58.00
CA HIS A 814 22.33 19.36 -58.55
C HIS A 814 21.50 19.44 -59.83
N ARG A 815 20.31 20.05 -59.74
CA ARG A 815 19.60 20.53 -60.91
C ARG A 815 20.46 21.64 -61.51
N ARG A 816 21.13 21.31 -62.62
CA ARG A 816 21.70 22.31 -63.54
C ARG A 816 20.59 23.32 -63.89
N PRO A 817 20.82 24.64 -63.82
CA PRO A 817 19.91 25.60 -64.39
C PRO A 817 19.96 25.49 -65.92
N LEU A 818 18.82 25.24 -66.55
CA LEU A 818 18.67 25.30 -68.00
C LEU A 818 18.84 26.75 -68.45
N ARG A 819 19.95 27.02 -69.13
CA ARG A 819 20.18 28.24 -69.92
C ARG A 819 19.26 28.21 -71.15
N GLY A 820 18.40 29.23 -71.24
CA GLY A 820 18.11 29.98 -72.47
C GLY A 820 17.20 29.36 -73.53
N ARG A 821 16.08 30.04 -73.79
CA ARG A 821 15.80 30.61 -75.13
C ARG A 821 14.65 31.62 -75.05
N HIS A 822 15.01 32.90 -75.12
CA HIS A 822 14.13 33.94 -75.62
C HIS A 822 13.84 33.67 -77.11
N LYS A 823 12.57 33.79 -77.50
CA LYS A 823 12.16 34.15 -78.86
C LYS A 823 11.11 35.25 -78.73
N THR A 824 11.52 36.48 -79.02
CA THR A 824 10.70 37.49 -79.71
C THR A 824 11.10 37.42 -81.20
N PRO A 825 10.29 37.91 -82.15
CA PRO A 825 9.88 39.32 -82.25
C PRO A 825 8.50 39.61 -81.66
#